data_AF-A0AAV6K298-F1
#
_entry.id   AF-A0AAV6K298-F1
#
_cell.length_a   1.000
_cell.length_b   1.000
_cell.length_c   1.000
_cell.angle_alpha   90.00
_cell.angle_beta   90.00
_cell.angle_gamma   90.00
#
_symmetry.space_group_name_H-M   'P 1'
#
loop_
_entity.id
_entity.type
_entity.pdbx_description
1 polymer ?
#
loop_
_entity_poly.entity_id
_entity_poly.type
_entity_poly.pdbx_seq_one_letter_code
_entity_poly.pdbx_strand_id
1 'polypeptide(L)'
;MQLGNSNNIRRLKTGIFAWQAIQRRIATRSLLARRNIIATRQDSFPLCSGATETPVHLLLHCPIACIVSGENQTQLEATGFACHYDFHTEVCVSSRPVRIDTLTMTVHVPFNHGMPQANRIILPYAKKEDEGIRRTVSSVQILQGNISPPPPCEYTHNVPAVLFSSGGATGNIFHEFSDIIIPLFITSRHFQSHLRFIVPDFAIRFMSKYKKIFSHLSSYEVINPAANVSVHCFPGAVVGLHYHDNLAIKTMEVPEGYSMLDFKQFLRESYNLKIRDLSETEKPTLILISRKNKRVFMNEDEMVTMVNALGFRVIIAQPDLTANMDKFAEIVNSCSILVGAHGAGLTNAVFLPEGAVLVQVVGLGIEWISNTAFGIPAPGMGLNYIEYKIEPEESSLISLYGKDHPVIVDPGSITSEGYEILRDVYLEKQNFNIDVARMILDWRKMEKVPRSLVFLATSLIYLLPLSLLFTVDLRSDVVPSDQWKIRFSTRKLGQGIEDLEHLNFLFKRLLRGFLFFLIFSASSLFGINASEDQTQIETTRFACYTDLHTQVCVANRPVRIDTRTMKLYAPFSQQKPHANRTIRPYARQEDKRAMSLVSPVQILHGNITPPACQYTHNVPPVVFSSGGFAGNLFHEFSEILIPLFITSRHFQSRLHFIVTDFSPSFFGKFENILSHLSSYEVINPTANGSVHCFPGAVVGLHYHGNLAIKSSDTPGGYSMLNFKQFLRESYSLKIQDLSQVPEQPVLILISRQSSRRFLNENEMVTMMKALGFKVVIARPNGMSNLDKFAQVVNTCSVMVGAHGAGLTNALFLPQGAVLVQLVPLGLDWASTNYFGMPAAEMGLKYIEYKIQPEESSLLSLYGCNHPVITNPASVFAKGYTVARAVYVDRQNMYVNVVRFRKTLIKALGLLGRSAPSGRRNRVLR
;
A
#
# COMPACT_ATOMS: atom_id res chain seq x y z
N MET A 1 60.87 -30.46 -28.01
CA MET A 1 60.43 -29.56 -29.09
C MET A 1 59.80 -28.33 -28.47
N GLN A 2 60.57 -27.23 -28.38
CA GLN A 2 60.05 -25.89 -28.12
C GLN A 2 59.61 -25.28 -29.45
N LEU A 3 58.43 -24.65 -29.49
CA LEU A 3 58.20 -23.26 -29.94
C LEU A 3 56.71 -22.98 -30.19
N GLY A 4 56.28 -21.79 -29.74
CA GLY A 4 55.07 -21.10 -30.19
C GLY A 4 53.91 -21.12 -29.19
N ASN A 5 53.35 -20.00 -28.72
CA ASN A 5 53.59 -18.61 -29.05
C ASN A 5 52.92 -17.74 -27.96
N SER A 6 53.71 -16.98 -27.17
CA SER A 6 53.27 -16.23 -25.98
C SER A 6 52.56 -14.90 -26.28
N ASN A 7 52.01 -14.71 -27.48
CA ASN A 7 51.52 -13.41 -27.94
C ASN A 7 50.01 -13.16 -27.72
N ASN A 8 49.20 -14.21 -27.50
CA ASN A 8 47.76 -14.04 -27.25
C ASN A 8 47.40 -13.70 -25.79
N ILE A 9 48.24 -14.10 -24.82
CA ILE A 9 47.98 -13.81 -23.39
C ILE A 9 48.33 -12.36 -23.02
N ARG A 10 49.28 -11.73 -23.74
CA ARG A 10 49.59 -10.29 -23.53
C ARG A 10 48.51 -9.37 -24.09
N ARG A 11 47.83 -9.72 -25.19
CA ARG A 11 46.71 -8.93 -25.74
C ARG A 11 45.43 -9.03 -24.91
N LEU A 12 45.14 -10.19 -24.30
CA LEU A 12 44.00 -10.33 -23.38
C LEU A 12 44.23 -9.62 -22.04
N LYS A 13 45.45 -9.65 -21.49
CA LYS A 13 45.76 -8.90 -20.26
C LYS A 13 45.73 -7.38 -20.48
N THR A 14 46.23 -6.87 -21.60
CA THR A 14 46.17 -5.42 -21.90
C THR A 14 44.75 -4.93 -22.17
N GLY A 15 43.88 -5.74 -22.79
CA GLY A 15 42.45 -5.43 -22.96
C GLY A 15 41.67 -5.37 -21.63
N ILE A 16 41.94 -6.29 -20.70
CA ILE A 16 41.28 -6.32 -19.38
C ILE A 16 41.77 -5.16 -18.49
N PHE A 17 43.06 -4.82 -18.52
CA PHE A 17 43.57 -3.64 -17.81
C PHE A 17 43.08 -2.33 -18.42
N ALA A 18 42.91 -2.24 -19.75
CA ALA A 18 42.31 -1.08 -20.39
C ALA A 18 40.82 -0.92 -20.03
N TRP A 19 40.07 -2.02 -19.96
CA TRP A 19 38.66 -2.01 -19.55
C TRP A 19 38.49 -1.67 -18.07
N GLN A 20 39.34 -2.21 -17.18
CA GLN A 20 39.37 -1.84 -15.75
C GLN A 20 39.84 -0.40 -15.51
N ALA A 21 40.76 0.12 -16.33
CA ALA A 21 41.19 1.51 -16.26
C ALA A 21 40.11 2.48 -16.79
N ILE A 22 39.33 2.08 -17.80
CA ILE A 22 38.16 2.83 -18.29
C ILE A 22 37.03 2.81 -17.25
N GLN A 23 36.73 1.67 -16.63
CA GLN A 23 35.77 1.58 -15.53
C GLN A 23 36.22 2.40 -14.31
N ARG A 24 37.50 2.37 -13.95
CA ARG A 24 38.04 3.21 -12.88
C ARG A 24 38.01 4.69 -13.23
N ARG A 25 38.24 5.09 -14.49
CA ARG A 25 38.10 6.49 -14.97
C ARG A 25 36.65 6.94 -15.05
N ILE A 26 35.70 6.06 -15.36
CA ILE A 26 34.25 6.36 -15.33
C ILE A 26 33.77 6.48 -13.89
N ALA A 27 34.23 5.61 -12.98
CA ALA A 27 33.91 5.68 -11.55
C ALA A 27 34.56 6.90 -10.86
N THR A 28 35.81 7.25 -11.19
CA THR A 28 36.41 8.50 -10.69
C THR A 28 35.81 9.73 -11.33
N ARG A 29 35.41 9.72 -12.61
CA ARG A 29 34.62 10.82 -13.19
C ARG A 29 33.21 10.92 -12.62
N SER A 30 32.56 9.82 -12.22
CA SER A 30 31.24 9.86 -11.57
C SER A 30 31.34 10.26 -10.09
N LEU A 31 32.44 9.95 -9.40
CA LEU A 31 32.74 10.42 -8.04
C LEU A 31 33.23 11.88 -8.01
N LEU A 32 34.01 12.34 -9.00
CA LEU A 32 34.35 13.76 -9.18
C LEU A 32 33.16 14.56 -9.70
N ALA A 33 32.29 14.00 -10.55
CA ALA A 33 31.03 14.64 -10.93
C ALA A 33 30.06 14.69 -9.74
N ARG A 34 29.98 13.66 -8.86
CA ARG A 34 29.16 13.72 -7.64
C ARG A 34 29.74 14.65 -6.57
N ARG A 35 31.06 14.71 -6.38
CA ARG A 35 31.70 15.71 -5.51
C ARG A 35 31.55 17.14 -6.04
N ASN A 36 31.66 17.36 -7.36
CA ASN A 36 31.42 18.67 -7.95
C ASN A 36 29.94 19.02 -7.97
N ILE A 37 29.00 18.08 -8.11
CA ILE A 37 27.55 18.35 -8.01
C ILE A 37 27.12 18.67 -6.57
N ILE A 38 27.82 18.14 -5.55
CA ILE A 38 27.59 18.51 -4.14
C ILE A 38 28.23 19.88 -3.83
N ALA A 39 29.37 20.22 -4.45
CA ALA A 39 29.99 21.54 -4.30
C ALA A 39 29.30 22.65 -5.11
N THR A 40 28.69 22.35 -6.27
CA THR A 40 27.98 23.36 -7.10
C THR A 40 26.52 23.56 -6.73
N ARG A 41 25.98 22.84 -5.72
CA ARG A 41 24.66 23.12 -5.14
C ARG A 41 24.72 24.14 -3.99
N GLN A 42 25.91 24.64 -3.65
CA GLN A 42 26.09 25.74 -2.70
C GLN A 42 25.90 27.13 -3.32
N ASP A 43 25.88 27.25 -4.66
CA ASP A 43 25.67 28.53 -5.36
C ASP A 43 24.58 28.43 -6.42
N SER A 44 23.31 28.43 -6.01
CA SER A 44 22.18 28.82 -6.87
C SER A 44 20.89 28.93 -6.05
N PHE A 45 20.84 29.92 -5.16
CA PHE A 45 19.56 30.46 -4.70
C PHE A 45 18.92 31.26 -5.84
N PRO A 46 17.61 31.11 -6.13
CA PRO A 46 16.91 32.16 -6.83
C PRO A 46 16.91 33.39 -5.93
N LEU A 47 17.53 34.46 -6.44
CA LEU A 47 17.59 35.78 -5.81
C LEU A 47 16.20 36.24 -5.32
N CYS A 48 16.00 36.25 -4.01
CA CYS A 48 15.11 37.21 -3.34
C CYS A 48 15.72 38.59 -3.51
N SER A 49 15.52 39.21 -4.67
CA SER A 49 15.91 40.60 -4.92
C SER A 49 14.72 41.51 -4.61
N GLY A 50 14.78 42.17 -3.45
CA GLY A 50 13.83 43.23 -3.10
C GLY A 50 13.52 43.40 -1.62
N ALA A 51 14.53 43.56 -0.75
CA ALA A 51 14.32 44.23 0.55
C ALA A 51 15.67 44.70 1.12
N THR A 52 15.75 45.98 1.43
CA THR A 52 16.83 46.62 2.17
C THR A 52 16.70 46.30 3.66
N GLU A 53 17.08 45.10 4.09
CA GLU A 53 17.16 44.75 5.52
C GLU A 53 18.45 43.98 5.84
N THR A 54 18.92 44.11 7.08
CA THR A 54 20.26 43.77 7.56
C THR A 54 20.62 42.27 7.46
N PRO A 55 21.93 41.89 7.43
CA PRO A 55 22.39 40.53 7.07
C PRO A 55 21.89 39.39 7.95
N VAL A 56 21.46 39.68 9.19
CA VAL A 56 20.98 38.67 10.15
C VAL A 56 19.56 38.21 9.83
N HIS A 57 18.72 39.04 9.19
CA HIS A 57 17.34 38.68 8.83
C HIS A 57 17.28 37.64 7.70
N LEU A 58 18.18 37.73 6.71
CA LEU A 58 18.20 36.82 5.55
C LEU A 58 18.57 35.37 5.91
N LEU A 59 19.37 35.14 6.96
CA LEU A 59 19.82 33.81 7.39
C LEU A 59 18.74 33.02 8.15
N LEU A 60 17.82 33.71 8.83
CA LEU A 60 16.75 33.10 9.64
C LEU A 60 15.44 32.90 8.87
N HIS A 61 15.17 33.72 7.85
CA HIS A 61 13.95 33.64 7.05
C HIS A 61 13.88 32.38 6.16
N CYS A 62 15.02 31.90 5.64
CA CYS A 62 15.03 30.79 4.68
C CYS A 62 14.68 29.42 5.30
N PRO A 63 15.23 28.99 6.45
CA PRO A 63 14.93 27.67 7.03
C PRO A 63 13.50 27.56 7.59
N ILE A 64 12.98 28.65 8.15
CA ILE A 64 11.61 28.70 8.71
C ILE A 64 10.57 28.64 7.59
N ALA A 65 10.84 29.29 6.44
CA ALA A 65 9.96 29.27 5.28
C ALA A 65 9.81 27.87 4.65
N CYS A 66 10.80 26.98 4.79
CA CYS A 66 10.74 25.60 4.29
C CYS A 66 9.77 24.70 5.09
N ILE A 67 9.25 25.14 6.24
CA ILE A 67 8.40 24.29 7.10
C ILE A 67 6.97 24.27 6.59
N VAL A 68 6.52 25.36 5.97
CA VAL A 68 5.18 25.49 5.40
C VAL A 68 5.28 25.59 3.88
N SER A 69 4.30 25.02 3.17
CA SER A 69 4.25 25.06 1.70
C SER A 69 2.94 25.68 1.21
N GLY A 70 2.90 26.08 -0.06
CA GLY A 70 1.71 26.63 -0.71
C GLY A 70 1.22 27.93 -0.06
N GLU A 71 -0.09 28.03 0.19
CA GLU A 71 -0.72 29.23 0.78
C GLU A 71 -0.16 29.59 2.15
N ASN A 72 0.21 28.60 2.97
CA ASN A 72 0.80 28.86 4.28
C ASN A 72 2.19 29.49 4.16
N GLN A 73 2.97 29.14 3.12
CA GLN A 73 4.24 29.79 2.83
C GLN A 73 4.01 31.25 2.42
N THR A 74 3.05 31.51 1.53
CA THR A 74 2.67 32.87 1.14
C THR A 74 2.16 33.69 2.33
N GLN A 75 1.38 33.08 3.23
CA GLN A 75 0.92 33.73 4.46
C GLN A 75 2.10 34.04 5.40
N LEU A 76 3.05 33.12 5.55
CA LEU A 76 4.26 33.34 6.34
C LEU A 76 5.13 34.45 5.76
N GLU A 77 5.28 34.53 4.44
CA GLU A 77 6.00 35.62 3.77
C GLU A 77 5.30 36.97 3.96
N ALA A 78 3.97 37.00 3.84
CA ALA A 78 3.19 38.23 3.96
C ALA A 78 3.09 38.75 5.42
N THR A 79 3.00 37.84 6.38
CA THR A 79 2.66 38.19 7.77
C THR A 79 3.74 37.83 8.78
N GLY A 80 4.68 36.95 8.44
CA GLY A 80 5.65 36.40 9.38
C GLY A 80 5.07 35.36 10.34
N PHE A 81 3.81 34.91 10.15
CA PHE A 81 3.21 33.82 10.91
C PHE A 81 2.24 32.98 10.05
N ALA A 82 2.34 31.65 10.13
CA ALA A 82 1.40 30.74 9.45
C ALA A 82 1.18 29.47 10.28
N CYS A 83 0.07 28.77 10.06
CA CYS A 83 -0.15 27.46 10.65
C CYS A 83 -0.64 26.47 9.60
N HIS A 84 -0.06 25.28 9.62
CA HIS A 84 -0.49 24.11 8.87
C HIS A 84 -1.30 23.17 9.77
N TYR A 85 -2.47 22.76 9.28
CA TYR A 85 -3.37 21.84 9.98
C TYR A 85 -3.66 20.65 9.08
N ASP A 86 -3.44 19.45 9.59
CA ASP A 86 -3.89 18.19 9.00
C ASP A 86 -4.63 17.36 10.06
N PHE A 87 -5.20 16.22 9.67
CA PHE A 87 -5.80 15.24 10.56
C PHE A 87 -4.82 14.82 11.65
N HIS A 88 -3.56 14.53 11.28
CA HIS A 88 -2.56 14.00 12.21
C HIS A 88 -1.77 15.07 12.98
N THR A 89 -1.67 16.31 12.49
CA THR A 89 -0.78 17.32 13.10
C THR A 89 -1.29 18.76 13.03
N GLU A 90 -0.73 19.61 13.88
CA GLU A 90 -0.84 21.08 13.86
C GLU A 90 0.56 21.65 14.01
N VAL A 91 0.98 22.46 13.05
CA VAL A 91 2.28 23.11 13.09
C VAL A 91 2.10 24.59 12.83
N CYS A 92 2.44 25.42 13.81
CA CYS A 92 2.44 26.87 13.67
C CYS A 92 3.88 27.39 13.62
N VAL A 93 4.13 28.33 12.72
CA VAL A 93 5.46 28.84 12.40
C VAL A 93 5.44 30.37 12.45
N SER A 94 6.41 30.95 13.15
CA SER A 94 6.69 32.38 13.20
C SER A 94 8.10 32.65 12.69
N SER A 95 8.23 33.46 11.64
CA SER A 95 9.51 34.01 11.20
C SER A 95 9.86 35.34 11.88
N ARG A 96 9.04 35.76 12.85
CA ARG A 96 9.21 36.99 13.63
C ARG A 96 9.55 36.68 15.08
N PRO A 97 10.14 37.65 15.81
CA PRO A 97 10.48 37.46 17.21
C PRO A 97 9.29 37.03 18.05
N VAL A 98 9.46 35.94 18.80
CA VAL A 98 8.44 35.43 19.72
C VAL A 98 8.93 35.51 21.16
N ARG A 99 7.99 35.57 22.10
CA ARG A 99 8.26 35.39 23.53
C ARG A 99 7.50 34.17 24.01
N ILE A 100 8.18 33.26 24.68
CA ILE A 100 7.62 32.00 25.15
C ILE A 100 7.68 32.02 26.67
N ASP A 101 6.51 32.14 27.30
CA ASP A 101 6.34 31.98 28.74
C ASP A 101 6.23 30.49 29.07
N THR A 102 7.26 29.96 29.73
CA THR A 102 7.32 28.54 30.10
C THR A 102 6.53 28.20 31.36
N LEU A 103 5.96 29.17 32.06
CA LEU A 103 5.01 28.89 33.15
C LEU A 103 3.66 28.44 32.59
N THR A 104 3.17 29.21 31.63
CA THR A 104 1.80 29.07 31.09
C THR A 104 1.75 28.32 29.76
N MET A 105 2.91 27.98 29.18
CA MET A 105 3.03 27.51 27.80
C MET A 105 2.37 28.45 26.78
N THR A 106 2.63 29.75 26.96
CA THR A 106 2.10 30.79 26.07
C THR A 106 3.19 31.32 25.14
N VAL A 107 2.96 31.22 23.84
CA VAL A 107 3.79 31.79 22.78
C VAL A 107 3.15 33.10 22.33
N HIS A 108 3.78 34.21 22.70
CA HIS A 108 3.40 35.55 22.27
C HIS A 108 4.10 35.88 20.95
N VAL A 109 3.30 36.17 19.92
CA VAL A 109 3.75 36.59 18.58
C VAL A 109 3.31 38.05 18.36
N PRO A 110 4.15 39.04 18.73
CA PRO A 110 3.79 40.46 18.65
C PRO A 110 3.66 40.91 17.20
N PHE A 111 2.71 41.82 16.93
CA PHE A 111 2.48 42.36 15.59
C PHE A 111 2.12 43.86 15.62
N ASN A 112 2.58 44.63 14.63
CA ASN A 112 2.18 46.02 14.42
C ASN A 112 1.10 46.15 13.33
N HIS A 113 0.02 46.86 13.66
CA HIS A 113 -1.15 47.30 12.87
C HIS A 113 -1.70 46.40 11.73
N GLY A 114 -2.99 46.04 11.84
CA GLY A 114 -3.83 45.62 10.71
C GLY A 114 -4.36 44.19 10.70
N MET A 115 -3.91 43.31 11.62
CA MET A 115 -4.45 41.93 11.73
C MET A 115 -5.27 41.71 13.00
N PRO A 116 -6.34 40.88 12.95
CA PRO A 116 -7.14 40.53 14.12
C PRO A 116 -6.28 39.83 15.18
N GLN A 117 -6.52 40.13 16.46
CA GLN A 117 -5.98 39.32 17.54
C GLN A 117 -6.47 37.89 17.37
N ALA A 118 -5.55 36.92 17.41
CA ALA A 118 -5.87 35.51 17.31
C ALA A 118 -5.30 34.78 18.53
N ASN A 119 -6.15 34.00 19.18
CA ASN A 119 -5.79 33.09 20.26
C ASN A 119 -5.97 31.67 19.74
N ARG A 120 -4.88 30.89 19.70
CA ARG A 120 -4.89 29.51 19.21
C ARG A 120 -4.37 28.60 20.31
N ILE A 121 -4.95 27.42 20.42
CA ILE A 121 -4.49 26.36 21.31
C ILE A 121 -4.12 25.19 20.42
N ILE A 122 -2.89 24.70 20.54
CA ILE A 122 -2.40 23.57 19.75
C ILE A 122 -1.80 22.50 20.65
N LEU A 123 -1.83 21.25 20.19
CA LEU A 123 -1.11 20.15 20.81
C LEU A 123 0.18 19.93 20.00
N PRO A 124 1.37 20.23 20.55
CA PRO A 124 2.60 20.22 19.78
C PRO A 124 3.17 18.79 19.64
N TYR A 125 2.38 17.88 19.06
CA TYR A 125 2.64 16.44 18.96
C TYR A 125 2.01 15.86 17.68
N ALA A 126 2.63 14.86 17.05
CA ALA A 126 2.07 14.18 15.88
C ALA A 126 1.06 13.08 16.28
N LYS A 127 0.03 12.83 15.47
CA LYS A 127 -1.13 12.00 15.82
C LYS A 127 -1.98 12.59 16.96
N LYS A 128 -2.23 13.89 16.88
CA LYS A 128 -3.03 14.65 17.86
C LYS A 128 -4.46 14.10 18.08
N GLU A 129 -4.97 13.31 17.14
CA GLU A 129 -6.29 12.71 17.16
C GLU A 129 -6.42 11.54 18.14
N ASP A 130 -5.32 10.93 18.56
CA ASP A 130 -5.33 9.80 19.49
C ASP A 130 -5.70 10.27 20.91
N GLU A 131 -6.85 9.81 21.42
CA GLU A 131 -7.37 10.20 22.73
C GLU A 131 -6.44 9.85 23.89
N GLY A 132 -5.67 8.76 23.80
CA GLY A 132 -4.70 8.37 24.82
C GLY A 132 -3.53 9.36 24.89
N ILE A 133 -3.08 9.82 23.72
CA ILE A 133 -2.02 10.83 23.60
C ILE A 133 -2.49 12.18 24.12
N ARG A 134 -3.71 12.62 23.77
CA ARG A 134 -4.27 13.92 24.20
C ARG A 134 -4.30 14.11 25.72
N ARG A 135 -4.44 13.04 26.50
CA ARG A 135 -4.47 13.10 27.97
C ARG A 135 -3.12 13.42 28.61
N THR A 136 -2.02 13.25 27.88
CA THR A 136 -0.65 13.32 28.40
C THR A 136 0.20 14.37 27.69
N VAL A 137 -0.35 15.06 26.70
CA VAL A 137 0.30 16.15 25.97
C VAL A 137 -0.29 17.47 26.41
N SER A 138 0.55 18.34 26.96
CA SER A 138 0.15 19.70 27.34
C SER A 138 -0.14 20.56 26.12
N SER A 139 -1.22 21.32 26.17
CA SER A 139 -1.56 22.28 25.14
C SER A 139 -0.69 23.53 25.22
N VAL A 140 -0.38 24.11 24.08
CA VAL A 140 0.36 25.37 23.96
C VAL A 140 -0.56 26.43 23.41
N GLN A 141 -0.62 27.57 24.12
CA GLN A 141 -1.39 28.72 23.69
C GLN A 141 -0.52 29.63 22.83
N ILE A 142 -1.03 30.08 21.69
CA ILE A 142 -0.39 31.06 20.82
C ILE A 142 -1.25 32.31 20.80
N LEU A 143 -0.69 33.41 21.29
CA LEU A 143 -1.32 34.73 21.29
C LEU A 143 -0.66 35.60 20.22
N GLN A 144 -1.44 35.95 19.19
CA GLN A 144 -1.00 36.80 18.09
C GLN A 144 -1.68 38.17 18.17
N GLY A 145 -0.92 39.26 18.10
CA GLY A 145 -1.46 40.62 17.97
C GLY A 145 -0.74 41.69 18.79
N ASN A 146 -1.39 42.84 18.97
CA ASN A 146 -0.90 43.93 19.83
C ASN A 146 -1.10 43.55 21.31
N ILE A 147 -0.07 42.94 21.89
CA ILE A 147 -0.05 42.47 23.28
C ILE A 147 0.63 43.58 24.08
N SER A 148 -0.15 44.35 24.86
CA SER A 148 0.37 45.49 25.63
C SER A 148 0.12 45.32 27.13
N PRO A 149 1.17 45.27 27.96
CA PRO A 149 2.57 44.98 27.62
C PRO A 149 2.80 43.45 27.47
N PRO A 150 3.69 43.01 26.55
CA PRO A 150 4.10 41.62 26.49
C PRO A 150 5.03 41.30 27.68
N PRO A 151 5.13 40.03 28.12
CA PRO A 151 5.99 39.69 29.24
C PRO A 151 7.47 40.05 28.93
N PRO A 152 8.22 40.58 29.91
CA PRO A 152 9.62 40.96 29.71
C PRO A 152 10.48 39.72 29.40
N CYS A 153 11.47 39.86 28.52
CA CYS A 153 12.42 38.77 28.24
C CYS A 153 13.36 38.59 29.43
N GLU A 154 13.36 37.42 30.05
CA GLU A 154 14.39 37.04 31.04
C GLU A 154 15.63 36.49 30.35
N TYR A 155 15.42 35.74 29.26
CA TYR A 155 16.50 35.19 28.44
C TYR A 155 16.25 35.49 26.96
N THR A 156 17.29 35.89 26.25
CA THR A 156 17.24 36.16 24.81
C THR A 156 18.14 35.18 24.06
N HIS A 157 17.61 34.57 23.01
CA HIS A 157 18.31 33.62 22.16
C HIS A 157 18.45 34.18 20.75
N ASN A 158 19.51 33.80 20.04
CA ASN A 158 19.80 34.24 18.67
C ASN A 158 19.45 33.19 17.60
N VAL A 159 18.82 32.08 18.00
CA VAL A 159 18.38 30.99 17.11
C VAL A 159 16.89 30.72 17.28
N PRO A 160 16.18 30.18 16.27
CA PRO A 160 14.76 29.88 16.38
C PRO A 160 14.47 28.80 17.43
N ALA A 161 13.26 28.82 17.99
CA ALA A 161 12.77 27.75 18.84
C ALA A 161 12.02 26.68 18.03
N VAL A 162 12.16 25.41 18.40
CA VAL A 162 11.22 24.34 17.99
C VAL A 162 10.60 23.76 19.26
N LEU A 163 9.28 23.91 19.39
CA LEU A 163 8.52 23.49 20.56
C LEU A 163 7.70 22.25 20.22
N PHE A 164 7.98 21.16 20.92
CA PHE A 164 7.29 19.88 20.77
C PHE A 164 7.13 19.20 22.13
N SER A 165 6.08 18.38 22.30
CA SER A 165 5.87 17.62 23.53
C SER A 165 6.61 16.27 23.48
N SER A 166 7.21 15.87 24.61
CA SER A 166 7.68 14.49 24.83
C SER A 166 6.74 13.67 25.73
N GLY A 167 5.49 14.13 25.88
CA GLY A 167 4.40 13.35 26.46
C GLY A 167 3.91 12.27 25.48
N GLY A 168 2.62 11.94 25.54
CA GLY A 168 2.04 10.93 24.66
C GLY A 168 2.50 9.50 25.02
N ALA A 169 2.93 8.75 24.01
CA ALA A 169 3.31 7.34 24.14
C ALA A 169 4.83 7.12 24.28
N THR A 170 5.58 8.07 24.86
CA THR A 170 7.01 7.86 25.16
C THR A 170 7.22 6.68 26.11
N GLY A 171 8.31 5.93 25.91
CA GLY A 171 8.50 4.61 26.51
C GLY A 171 8.17 3.44 25.57
N ASN A 172 7.49 3.69 24.46
CA ASN A 172 7.33 2.74 23.36
C ASN A 172 8.12 3.21 22.13
N ILE A 173 9.20 2.50 21.78
CA ILE A 173 10.11 2.90 20.70
C ILE A 173 9.42 3.12 19.34
N PHE A 174 8.32 2.40 19.04
CA PHE A 174 7.55 2.64 17.82
C PHE A 174 6.99 4.05 17.78
N HIS A 175 6.30 4.47 18.84
CA HIS A 175 5.75 5.82 18.95
C HIS A 175 6.84 6.88 19.10
N GLU A 176 7.92 6.59 19.84
CA GLU A 176 9.07 7.48 19.94
C GLU A 176 9.65 7.83 18.55
N PHE A 177 9.76 6.86 17.64
CA PHE A 177 10.25 7.12 16.27
C PHE A 177 9.18 7.68 15.35
N SER A 178 8.01 7.05 15.29
CA SER A 178 6.93 7.39 14.38
C SER A 178 6.33 8.76 14.68
N ASP A 179 6.14 9.09 15.95
CA ASP A 179 5.32 10.23 16.36
C ASP A 179 6.19 11.41 16.82
N ILE A 180 7.47 11.18 17.15
CA ILE A 180 8.37 12.23 17.62
C ILE A 180 9.64 12.34 16.78
N ILE A 181 10.53 11.33 16.75
CA ILE A 181 11.88 11.49 16.18
C ILE A 181 11.87 11.75 14.67
N ILE A 182 11.10 10.98 13.88
CA ILE A 182 11.00 11.21 12.42
C ILE A 182 10.31 12.55 12.14
N PRO A 183 9.15 12.87 12.76
CA PRO A 183 8.55 14.19 12.66
C PRO A 183 9.48 15.34 13.05
N LEU A 184 10.30 15.16 14.09
CA LEU A 184 11.29 16.12 14.52
C LEU A 184 12.39 16.28 13.48
N PHE A 185 12.90 15.19 12.90
CA PHE A 185 13.88 15.26 11.80
C PHE A 185 13.32 16.06 10.62
N ILE A 186 12.09 15.77 10.17
CA ILE A 186 11.41 16.50 9.09
C ILE A 186 11.29 17.99 9.46
N THR A 187 10.94 18.31 10.70
CA THR A 187 10.69 19.69 11.13
C THR A 187 11.99 20.49 11.37
N SER A 188 13.08 19.84 11.76
CA SER A 188 14.26 20.50 12.32
C SER A 188 15.54 20.39 11.47
N ARG A 189 15.66 19.40 10.58
CA ARG A 189 16.93 19.15 9.87
C ARG A 189 17.40 20.35 9.03
N HIS A 190 16.45 21.14 8.53
CA HIS A 190 16.66 22.33 7.71
C HIS A 190 17.43 23.45 8.43
N PHE A 191 17.39 23.48 9.75
CA PHE A 191 18.11 24.46 10.56
C PHE A 191 19.59 24.11 10.78
N GLN A 192 20.04 22.93 10.33
CA GLN A 192 21.45 22.51 10.41
C GLN A 192 22.04 22.71 11.81
N SER A 193 21.31 22.27 12.84
CA SER A 193 21.69 22.39 14.27
C SER A 193 21.60 23.80 14.88
N HIS A 194 21.19 24.83 14.12
CA HIS A 194 21.02 26.21 14.58
C HIS A 194 19.58 26.51 15.03
N LEU A 195 19.09 25.76 16.00
CA LEU A 195 17.79 25.98 16.66
C LEU A 195 17.90 25.59 18.13
N ARG A 196 16.92 25.95 18.95
CA ARG A 196 16.81 25.47 20.33
C ARG A 196 15.47 24.78 20.56
N PHE A 197 15.47 23.63 21.24
CA PHE A 197 14.24 22.92 21.58
C PHE A 197 13.64 23.41 22.90
N ILE A 198 12.30 23.44 22.96
CA ILE A 198 11.52 23.63 24.20
C ILE A 198 10.52 22.48 24.31
N VAL A 199 10.49 21.81 25.47
CA VAL A 199 9.70 20.58 25.62
C VAL A 199 8.83 20.65 26.89
N PRO A 200 7.53 21.02 26.79
CA PRO A 200 6.64 21.19 27.95
C PRO A 200 6.52 19.92 28.81
N ASP A 201 6.18 18.80 28.19
CA ASP A 201 6.02 17.50 28.87
C ASP A 201 7.38 16.77 28.91
N PHE A 202 8.37 17.37 29.57
CA PHE A 202 9.77 16.94 29.53
C PHE A 202 9.98 15.55 30.15
N ALA A 203 10.12 14.53 29.31
CA ALA A 203 10.35 13.15 29.71
C ALA A 203 11.86 12.86 29.81
N ILE A 204 12.43 12.99 31.01
CA ILE A 204 13.88 12.83 31.28
C ILE A 204 14.46 11.55 30.66
N ARG A 205 13.76 10.41 30.81
CA ARG A 205 14.21 9.12 30.26
C ARG A 205 14.31 9.12 28.74
N PHE A 206 13.31 9.69 28.06
CA PHE A 206 13.28 9.81 26.60
C PHE A 206 14.40 10.75 26.10
N MET A 207 14.52 11.93 26.72
CA MET A 207 15.54 12.91 26.37
C MET A 207 16.97 12.36 26.57
N SER A 208 17.20 11.63 27.65
CA SER A 208 18.49 10.97 27.92
C SER A 208 18.79 9.85 26.90
N LYS A 209 17.80 8.99 26.61
CA LYS A 209 17.92 7.87 25.68
C LYS A 209 18.32 8.30 24.25
N TYR A 210 17.78 9.43 23.79
CA TYR A 210 18.03 9.95 22.44
C TYR A 210 18.90 11.21 22.42
N LYS A 211 19.68 11.46 23.47
CA LYS A 211 20.53 12.65 23.60
C LYS A 211 21.37 12.94 22.35
N LYS A 212 21.97 11.92 21.74
CA LYS A 212 22.79 12.08 20.52
C LYS A 212 22.00 12.56 19.30
N ILE A 213 20.73 12.15 19.17
CA ILE A 213 19.84 12.65 18.11
C ILE A 213 19.56 14.13 18.34
N PHE A 214 19.17 14.51 19.57
CA PHE A 214 18.90 15.91 19.92
C PHE A 214 20.13 16.80 19.76
N SER A 215 21.31 16.35 20.20
CA SER A 215 22.57 17.08 20.03
C SER A 215 23.01 17.21 18.57
N HIS A 216 22.57 16.29 17.69
CA HIS A 216 22.83 16.44 16.25
C HIS A 216 21.79 17.38 15.59
N LEU A 217 20.55 17.42 16.07
CA LEU A 217 19.53 18.35 15.56
C LEU A 217 19.64 19.77 16.12
N SER A 218 20.33 19.96 17.25
CA SER A 218 20.50 21.24 17.95
C SER A 218 21.84 21.29 18.68
N SER A 219 22.64 22.31 18.41
CA SER A 219 23.89 22.59 19.14
C SER A 219 23.64 23.20 20.53
N TYR A 220 22.39 23.46 20.88
CA TYR A 220 21.99 24.11 22.13
C TYR A 220 21.24 23.15 23.06
N GLU A 221 21.35 23.40 24.37
CA GLU A 221 20.62 22.65 25.38
C GLU A 221 19.10 22.82 25.26
N VAL A 222 18.39 21.72 25.50
CA VAL A 222 16.93 21.69 25.48
C VAL A 222 16.38 22.38 26.71
N ILE A 223 15.46 23.32 26.52
CA ILE A 223 14.77 24.00 27.62
C ILE A 223 13.71 23.04 28.18
N ASN A 224 13.81 22.80 29.49
CA ASN A 224 12.82 22.08 30.29
C ASN A 224 12.01 23.09 31.13
N PRO A 225 10.78 23.44 30.71
CA PRO A 225 9.90 24.32 31.46
C PRO A 225 9.65 23.92 32.91
N ALA A 226 9.59 22.62 33.21
CA ALA A 226 9.33 22.15 34.57
C ALA A 226 10.51 22.38 35.52
N ALA A 227 11.72 22.58 34.99
CA ALA A 227 12.91 22.82 35.81
C ALA A 227 13.18 24.32 36.02
N ASN A 228 12.84 25.16 35.06
CA ASN A 228 13.07 26.59 35.14
C ASN A 228 11.97 27.35 34.39
N VAL A 229 11.10 27.99 35.19
CA VAL A 229 10.03 28.85 34.69
C VAL A 229 10.63 30.21 34.38
N SER A 230 10.57 30.62 33.11
CA SER A 230 11.04 31.92 32.68
C SER A 230 10.47 32.30 31.32
N VAL A 231 10.61 33.57 30.96
CA VAL A 231 10.21 34.07 29.64
C VAL A 231 11.42 34.08 28.71
N HIS A 232 11.37 33.28 27.66
CA HIS A 232 12.42 33.19 26.65
C HIS A 232 12.03 33.89 25.34
N CYS A 233 12.94 34.68 24.80
CA CYS A 233 12.76 35.42 23.56
C CYS A 233 13.61 34.83 22.43
N PHE A 234 12.97 34.56 21.28
CA PHE A 234 13.60 33.94 20.12
C PHE A 234 13.31 34.77 18.86
N PRO A 235 14.19 34.78 17.84
CA PRO A 235 13.97 35.46 16.57
C PRO A 235 12.83 34.85 15.73
N GLY A 236 12.43 33.60 16.01
CA GLY A 236 11.37 32.88 15.35
C GLY A 236 11.05 31.58 16.10
N ALA A 237 9.95 30.92 15.77
CA ALA A 237 9.60 29.66 16.39
C ALA A 237 8.74 28.75 15.51
N VAL A 238 8.86 27.45 15.76
CA VAL A 238 8.00 26.39 15.24
C VAL A 238 7.33 25.73 16.43
N VAL A 239 6.02 25.56 16.39
CA VAL A 239 5.24 24.96 17.48
C VAL A 239 4.45 23.80 16.89
N GLY A 240 4.83 22.57 17.22
CA GLY A 240 4.32 21.33 16.62
C GLY A 240 5.33 20.62 15.70
N LEU A 241 4.94 19.45 15.19
CA LEU A 241 5.80 18.56 14.38
C LEU A 241 5.12 18.13 13.06
N HIS A 242 5.83 18.19 11.94
CA HIS A 242 5.31 17.66 10.66
C HIS A 242 5.29 16.13 10.64
N TYR A 243 4.15 15.55 10.27
CA TYR A 243 3.94 14.10 10.21
C TYR A 243 3.51 13.66 8.82
N HIS A 244 4.09 12.58 8.31
CA HIS A 244 3.75 12.02 7.00
C HIS A 244 3.00 10.69 7.08
N ASP A 245 3.55 9.72 7.80
CA ASP A 245 2.97 8.39 8.05
C ASP A 245 3.84 7.62 9.09
N ASN A 246 3.43 6.40 9.46
CA ASN A 246 4.20 5.51 10.34
C ASN A 246 5.56 5.18 9.73
N LEU A 247 6.64 5.54 10.43
CA LEU A 247 8.02 5.27 10.03
C LEU A 247 8.35 5.67 8.58
N ALA A 248 7.75 6.76 8.09
CA ALA A 248 7.87 7.16 6.70
C ALA A 248 8.15 8.67 6.53
N ILE A 249 8.84 9.00 5.45
CA ILE A 249 9.06 10.37 4.97
C ILE A 249 8.63 10.41 3.50
N LYS A 250 7.66 11.28 3.18
CA LYS A 250 7.22 11.52 1.81
C LYS A 250 8.14 12.56 1.17
N THR A 251 9.11 12.10 0.39
CA THR A 251 10.16 12.96 -0.21
C THR A 251 9.63 14.16 -0.99
N MET A 252 8.49 14.04 -1.65
CA MET A 252 7.89 15.14 -2.42
C MET A 252 7.23 16.23 -1.55
N GLU A 253 7.03 15.96 -0.25
CA GLU A 253 6.37 16.87 0.69
C GLU A 253 7.39 17.63 1.57
N VAL A 254 8.67 17.26 1.52
CA VAL A 254 9.78 17.98 2.16
C VAL A 254 10.47 18.86 1.11
N PRO A 255 10.61 20.18 1.28
CA PRO A 255 11.16 21.05 0.23
C PRO A 255 12.58 20.69 -0.23
N GLU A 256 13.39 20.16 0.68
CA GLU A 256 14.76 19.73 0.45
C GLU A 256 14.83 18.30 -0.12
N GLY A 257 13.71 17.60 -0.15
CA GLY A 257 13.60 16.25 -0.72
C GLY A 257 14.21 15.17 0.16
N TYR A 258 14.17 15.30 1.49
CA TYR A 258 14.64 14.23 2.38
C TYR A 258 13.79 12.97 2.24
N SER A 259 14.43 11.82 2.36
CA SER A 259 13.83 10.49 2.33
C SER A 259 14.11 9.73 3.63
N MET A 260 13.48 8.57 3.78
CA MET A 260 13.82 7.65 4.88
C MET A 260 15.28 7.18 4.82
N LEU A 261 15.91 7.14 3.65
CA LEU A 261 17.35 6.84 3.55
C LEU A 261 18.20 7.97 4.12
N ASP A 262 17.81 9.23 3.90
CA ASP A 262 18.49 10.40 4.49
C ASP A 262 18.33 10.42 6.01
N PHE A 263 17.15 10.06 6.52
CA PHE A 263 16.93 9.91 7.96
C PHE A 263 17.81 8.81 8.56
N LYS A 264 17.91 7.64 7.90
CA LYS A 264 18.81 6.57 8.35
C LYS A 264 20.28 7.00 8.32
N GLN A 265 20.67 7.75 7.30
CA GLN A 265 22.02 8.31 7.23
C GLN A 265 22.27 9.30 8.38
N PHE A 266 21.32 10.16 8.69
CA PHE A 266 21.36 11.04 9.86
C PHE A 266 21.51 10.27 11.18
N LEU A 267 20.77 9.17 11.37
CA LEU A 267 20.94 8.31 12.55
C LEU A 267 22.35 7.72 12.63
N ARG A 268 22.91 7.24 11.51
CA ARG A 268 24.29 6.73 11.49
C ARG A 268 25.29 7.79 11.91
N GLU A 269 25.12 9.01 11.44
CA GLU A 269 25.96 10.15 11.84
C GLU A 269 25.79 10.48 13.33
N SER A 270 24.56 10.56 13.84
CA SER A 270 24.28 10.83 15.26
C SER A 270 24.94 9.83 16.20
N TYR A 271 24.98 8.56 15.82
CA TYR A 271 25.54 7.48 16.64
C TYR A 271 26.97 7.09 16.24
N ASN A 272 27.59 7.77 15.27
CA ASN A 272 28.92 7.44 14.70
C ASN A 272 29.04 5.99 14.21
N LEU A 273 28.00 5.49 13.54
CA LEU A 273 27.93 4.12 13.03
C LEU A 273 28.72 3.99 11.74
N LYS A 274 29.57 2.95 11.65
CA LYS A 274 30.36 2.67 10.45
C LYS A 274 29.48 2.11 9.33
N ILE A 275 29.68 2.57 8.10
CA ILE A 275 29.07 1.97 6.91
C ILE A 275 29.73 0.60 6.70
N ARG A 276 28.92 -0.45 6.60
CA ARG A 276 29.38 -1.81 6.36
C ARG A 276 28.81 -2.30 5.03
N ASP A 277 29.69 -2.76 4.14
CA ASP A 277 29.26 -3.56 3.00
C ASP A 277 28.94 -4.97 3.49
N LEU A 278 27.67 -5.38 3.36
CA LEU A 278 27.20 -6.70 3.75
C LEU A 278 27.81 -7.82 2.89
N SER A 279 28.38 -7.49 1.72
CA SER A 279 29.02 -8.47 0.83
C SER A 279 30.40 -8.94 1.31
N GLU A 280 31.03 -8.21 2.22
CA GLU A 280 32.38 -8.52 2.75
C GLU A 280 32.33 -9.37 4.03
N THR A 281 31.15 -9.73 4.54
CA THR A 281 31.05 -10.54 5.77
C THR A 281 31.12 -12.04 5.46
N GLU A 282 32.13 -12.73 5.99
CA GLU A 282 32.31 -14.19 5.84
C GLU A 282 31.12 -15.01 6.39
N LYS A 283 30.46 -14.51 7.45
CA LYS A 283 29.26 -15.13 8.05
C LYS A 283 28.22 -14.05 8.39
N PRO A 284 26.99 -14.09 7.81
CA PRO A 284 25.95 -13.13 8.12
C PRO A 284 25.48 -13.20 9.57
N THR A 285 25.18 -12.03 10.16
CA THR A 285 24.69 -11.94 11.54
C THR A 285 23.19 -11.66 11.54
N LEU A 286 22.43 -12.44 12.29
CA LEU A 286 21.00 -12.28 12.54
C LEU A 286 20.79 -11.82 13.97
N ILE A 287 19.95 -10.81 14.18
CA ILE A 287 19.49 -10.41 15.50
C ILE A 287 18.03 -10.82 15.69
N LEU A 288 17.75 -11.54 16.77
CA LEU A 288 16.41 -11.99 17.17
C LEU A 288 15.92 -11.12 18.33
N ILE A 289 14.81 -10.43 18.14
CA ILE A 289 14.17 -9.63 19.19
C ILE A 289 13.42 -10.56 20.15
N SER A 290 14.01 -10.76 21.33
CA SER A 290 13.44 -11.59 22.39
C SER A 290 12.45 -10.78 23.25
N ARG A 291 11.41 -11.45 23.74
CA ARG A 291 10.33 -10.84 24.53
C ARG A 291 10.03 -11.71 25.75
N LYS A 292 9.75 -11.08 26.89
CA LYS A 292 9.50 -11.79 28.17
C LYS A 292 8.04 -11.89 28.56
N ASN A 293 7.20 -10.93 28.18
CA ASN A 293 5.85 -10.79 28.76
C ASN A 293 4.72 -11.10 27.76
N LYS A 294 4.81 -10.53 26.56
CA LYS A 294 3.74 -10.55 25.55
C LYS A 294 4.37 -10.92 24.21
N ARG A 295 3.71 -11.79 23.43
CA ARG A 295 4.18 -12.24 22.12
C ARG A 295 5.56 -12.88 22.20
N VAL A 296 5.72 -13.75 23.19
CA VAL A 296 6.94 -14.50 23.49
C VAL A 296 7.09 -15.66 22.50
N PHE A 297 8.32 -15.91 22.04
CA PHE A 297 8.66 -17.14 21.34
C PHE A 297 8.90 -18.25 22.38
N MET A 298 7.96 -19.19 22.49
CA MET A 298 7.98 -20.26 23.49
C MET A 298 9.09 -21.28 23.21
N ASN A 299 9.49 -21.43 21.94
CA ASN A 299 10.59 -22.27 21.49
C ASN A 299 11.76 -21.46 20.90
N GLU A 300 12.11 -20.34 21.55
CA GLU A 300 13.22 -19.45 21.13
C GLU A 300 14.54 -20.21 20.93
N ASP A 301 14.88 -21.16 21.82
CA ASP A 301 16.11 -21.96 21.74
C ASP A 301 16.15 -22.85 20.48
N GLU A 302 15.00 -23.38 20.06
CA GLU A 302 14.88 -24.16 18.81
C GLU A 302 15.08 -23.26 17.59
N MET A 303 14.49 -22.06 17.61
CA MET A 303 14.70 -21.07 16.55
C MET A 303 16.18 -20.70 16.45
N VAL A 304 16.85 -20.45 17.58
CA VAL A 304 18.28 -20.12 17.63
C VAL A 304 19.13 -21.28 17.10
N THR A 305 18.84 -22.51 17.50
CA THR A 305 19.52 -23.72 17.03
C THR A 305 19.39 -23.87 15.52
N MET A 306 18.17 -23.70 14.99
CA MET A 306 17.89 -23.73 13.57
C MET A 306 18.67 -22.66 12.79
N VAL A 307 18.65 -21.41 13.27
CA VAL A 307 19.33 -20.31 12.59
C VAL A 307 20.86 -20.50 12.59
N ASN A 308 21.43 -21.04 13.67
CA ASN A 308 22.84 -21.40 13.72
C ASN A 308 23.18 -22.51 12.71
N ALA A 309 22.31 -23.52 12.57
CA ALA A 309 22.46 -24.60 11.60
C ALA A 309 22.38 -24.11 10.14
N LEU A 310 21.64 -23.03 9.87
CA LEU A 310 21.62 -22.35 8.58
C LEU A 310 22.89 -21.51 8.29
N GLY A 311 23.85 -21.47 9.21
CA GLY A 311 25.11 -20.77 9.02
C GLY A 311 25.08 -19.28 9.35
N PHE A 312 24.07 -18.80 10.10
CA PHE A 312 24.08 -17.45 10.64
C PHE A 312 24.78 -17.39 12.00
N ARG A 313 25.30 -16.21 12.36
CA ARG A 313 25.64 -15.90 13.75
C ARG A 313 24.43 -15.23 14.39
N VAL A 314 23.92 -15.77 15.50
CA VAL A 314 22.72 -15.24 16.17
C VAL A 314 23.08 -14.32 17.33
N ILE A 315 22.41 -13.17 17.41
CA ILE A 315 22.41 -12.28 18.57
C ILE A 315 20.98 -12.23 19.10
N ILE A 316 20.79 -12.57 20.37
CA ILE A 316 19.48 -12.46 21.03
C ILE A 316 19.40 -11.09 21.71
N ALA A 317 18.49 -10.24 21.22
CA ALA A 317 18.23 -8.93 21.78
C ALA A 317 17.23 -9.04 22.94
N GLN A 318 17.75 -9.23 24.14
CA GLN A 318 16.95 -9.18 25.36
C GLN A 318 16.61 -7.73 25.76
N PRO A 319 15.54 -7.49 26.54
CA PRO A 319 15.09 -6.14 26.90
C PRO A 319 16.17 -5.26 27.59
N ASP A 320 17.06 -5.85 28.37
CA ASP A 320 18.20 -5.20 29.01
C ASP A 320 19.26 -4.72 27.99
N LEU A 321 19.50 -5.50 26.93
CA LEU A 321 20.40 -5.10 25.83
C LEU A 321 19.87 -3.87 25.08
N THR A 322 18.54 -3.67 25.06
CA THR A 322 17.90 -2.50 24.43
C THR A 322 17.93 -1.22 25.26
N ALA A 323 18.39 -1.30 26.52
CA ALA A 323 18.43 -0.14 27.41
C ALA A 323 19.51 0.89 27.03
N ASN A 324 20.62 0.43 26.42
CA ASN A 324 21.67 1.31 25.90
C ASN A 324 21.54 1.45 24.38
N MET A 325 20.91 2.54 23.95
CA MET A 325 20.64 2.80 22.53
C MET A 325 21.91 2.90 21.69
N ASP A 326 23.02 3.43 22.24
CA ASP A 326 24.28 3.56 21.51
C ASP A 326 24.83 2.19 21.10
N LYS A 327 24.97 1.31 22.09
CA LYS A 327 25.48 -0.05 21.89
C LYS A 327 24.50 -0.86 21.04
N PHE A 328 23.21 -0.68 21.26
CA PHE A 328 22.19 -1.43 20.53
C PHE A 328 22.14 -1.03 19.05
N ALA A 329 22.21 0.27 18.74
CA ALA A 329 22.28 0.76 17.37
C ALA A 329 23.53 0.23 16.63
N GLU A 330 24.69 0.18 17.30
CA GLU A 330 25.91 -0.43 16.75
C GLU A 330 25.73 -1.92 16.43
N ILE A 331 25.13 -2.67 17.35
CA ILE A 331 24.84 -4.09 17.16
C ILE A 331 23.91 -4.29 15.96
N VAL A 332 22.78 -3.57 15.90
CA VAL A 332 21.80 -3.70 14.82
C VAL A 332 22.39 -3.28 13.48
N ASN A 333 23.16 -2.18 13.42
CA ASN A 333 23.84 -1.75 12.20
C ASN A 333 24.89 -2.76 11.70
N SER A 334 25.35 -3.67 12.55
CA SER A 334 26.25 -4.77 12.17
C SER A 334 25.54 -6.02 11.64
N CYS A 335 24.20 -6.07 11.73
CA CYS A 335 23.40 -7.24 11.38
C CYS A 335 22.88 -7.19 9.94
N SER A 336 22.77 -8.36 9.32
CA SER A 336 22.21 -8.55 7.97
C SER A 336 20.71 -8.82 8.01
N ILE A 337 20.22 -9.37 9.13
CA ILE A 337 18.83 -9.78 9.31
C ILE A 337 18.36 -9.39 10.73
N LEU A 338 17.16 -8.84 10.84
CA LEU A 338 16.45 -8.66 12.11
C LEU A 338 15.16 -9.49 12.07
N VAL A 339 14.97 -10.35 13.06
CA VAL A 339 13.78 -11.18 13.23
C VAL A 339 13.07 -10.81 14.52
N GLY A 340 11.74 -10.70 14.49
CA GLY A 340 10.98 -10.54 15.71
C GLY A 340 9.47 -10.57 15.52
N ALA A 341 8.76 -10.78 16.61
CA ALA A 341 7.31 -10.66 16.68
C ALA A 341 6.85 -9.22 16.41
N HIS A 342 5.71 -9.05 15.73
CA HIS A 342 5.08 -7.75 15.56
C HIS A 342 5.05 -6.95 16.87
N GLY A 343 5.59 -5.74 16.84
CA GLY A 343 5.63 -4.85 18.00
C GLY A 343 6.83 -3.91 17.97
N ALA A 344 6.91 -3.10 19.02
CA ALA A 344 7.84 -1.97 19.08
C ALA A 344 9.32 -2.36 18.88
N GLY A 345 9.73 -3.56 19.30
CA GLY A 345 11.12 -3.99 19.13
C GLY A 345 11.60 -4.02 17.67
N LEU A 346 10.69 -4.23 16.70
CA LEU A 346 11.02 -4.20 15.27
C LEU A 346 11.38 -2.80 14.76
N THR A 347 11.00 -1.73 15.46
CA THR A 347 11.36 -0.34 15.09
C THR A 347 12.86 -0.14 15.00
N ASN A 348 13.66 -0.95 15.71
CA ASN A 348 15.10 -0.92 15.61
C ASN A 348 15.64 -1.24 14.20
N ALA A 349 14.80 -1.75 13.29
CA ALA A 349 15.12 -1.89 11.87
C ALA A 349 15.58 -0.59 11.19
N VAL A 350 15.25 0.58 11.75
CA VAL A 350 15.80 1.88 11.28
C VAL A 350 17.33 1.93 11.31
N PHE A 351 17.98 1.15 12.17
CA PHE A 351 19.44 1.08 12.26
C PHE A 351 20.07 0.02 11.34
N LEU A 352 19.27 -0.81 10.67
CA LEU A 352 19.81 -1.82 9.77
C LEU A 352 20.50 -1.19 8.54
N PRO A 353 21.54 -1.81 8.00
CA PRO A 353 22.12 -1.44 6.71
C PRO A 353 21.09 -1.52 5.57
N GLU A 354 21.34 -0.79 4.48
CA GLU A 354 20.53 -0.90 3.26
C GLU A 354 20.70 -2.31 2.65
N GLY A 355 19.62 -2.87 2.09
CA GLY A 355 19.57 -4.24 1.58
C GLY A 355 19.44 -5.32 2.66
N ALA A 356 19.52 -4.98 3.95
CA ALA A 356 19.28 -5.90 5.04
C ALA A 356 17.82 -6.40 5.07
N VAL A 357 17.60 -7.50 5.77
CA VAL A 357 16.31 -8.19 5.79
C VAL A 357 15.59 -7.96 7.12
N LEU A 358 14.32 -7.55 7.07
CA LEU A 358 13.42 -7.47 8.22
C LEU A 358 12.40 -8.61 8.13
N VAL A 359 12.48 -9.55 9.07
CA VAL A 359 11.51 -10.65 9.21
C VAL A 359 10.57 -10.34 10.36
N GLN A 360 9.30 -10.17 10.05
CA GLN A 360 8.24 -9.95 11.02
C GLN A 360 7.41 -11.22 11.20
N VAL A 361 7.37 -11.72 12.42
CA VAL A 361 6.40 -12.76 12.81
C VAL A 361 5.07 -12.08 13.12
N VAL A 362 4.04 -12.45 12.36
CA VAL A 362 2.69 -11.89 12.42
C VAL A 362 1.77 -12.90 13.07
N GLY A 363 1.23 -12.52 14.23
CA GLY A 363 0.24 -13.31 14.97
C GLY A 363 -1.13 -13.27 14.31
N LEU A 364 -2.04 -14.13 14.77
CA LEU A 364 -3.43 -14.14 14.31
C LEU A 364 -4.10 -12.77 14.56
N GLY A 365 -4.94 -12.33 13.61
CA GLY A 365 -5.81 -11.16 13.76
C GLY A 365 -5.09 -9.80 13.75
N ILE A 366 -3.80 -9.77 13.45
CA ILE A 366 -2.99 -8.55 13.47
C ILE A 366 -2.25 -8.27 12.15
N GLU A 367 -2.71 -8.84 11.04
CA GLU A 367 -2.10 -8.75 9.72
C GLU A 367 -2.12 -7.30 9.21
N TRP A 368 -3.25 -6.61 9.33
CA TRP A 368 -3.40 -5.25 8.81
C TRP A 368 -2.51 -4.24 9.57
N ILE A 369 -2.44 -4.33 10.91
CA ILE A 369 -1.54 -3.48 11.70
C ILE A 369 -0.08 -3.84 11.46
N SER A 370 0.20 -5.11 11.22
CA SER A 370 1.55 -5.59 10.93
C SER A 370 2.09 -5.00 9.65
N ASN A 371 1.29 -5.05 8.58
CA ASN A 371 1.66 -4.49 7.30
C ASN A 371 1.77 -2.95 7.35
N THR A 372 0.83 -2.28 8.01
CA THR A 372 0.84 -0.81 8.10
C THR A 372 2.03 -0.28 8.90
N ALA A 373 2.41 -0.98 9.98
CA ALA A 373 3.49 -0.54 10.86
C ALA A 373 4.89 -0.83 10.32
N PHE A 374 5.09 -1.95 9.62
CA PHE A 374 6.44 -2.39 9.21
C PHE A 374 6.54 -2.91 7.77
N GLY A 375 5.49 -3.53 7.22
CA GLY A 375 5.49 -4.01 5.84
C GLY A 375 5.60 -2.88 4.80
N ILE A 376 4.71 -1.90 4.87
CA ILE A 376 4.70 -0.72 3.99
C ILE A 376 5.96 0.17 4.19
N PRO A 377 6.43 0.44 5.43
CA PRO A 377 7.58 1.31 5.63
C PRO A 377 8.95 0.69 5.27
N ALA A 378 9.09 -0.63 5.32
CA ALA A 378 10.39 -1.30 5.14
C ALA A 378 11.09 -1.00 3.80
N PRO A 379 10.41 -1.02 2.63
CA PRO A 379 11.03 -0.61 1.37
C PRO A 379 11.54 0.83 1.38
N GLY A 380 10.83 1.76 2.04
CA GLY A 380 11.28 3.16 2.17
C GLY A 380 12.57 3.30 2.97
N MET A 381 12.80 2.38 3.93
CA MET A 381 14.05 2.26 4.69
C MET A 381 15.17 1.54 3.92
N GLY A 382 14.93 1.12 2.68
CA GLY A 382 15.85 0.32 1.87
C GLY A 382 16.02 -1.10 2.40
N LEU A 383 15.00 -1.67 3.05
CA LEU A 383 15.03 -3.02 3.62
C LEU A 383 14.23 -4.00 2.76
N ASN A 384 14.70 -5.25 2.76
CA ASN A 384 13.94 -6.37 2.24
C ASN A 384 12.99 -6.88 3.34
N TYR A 385 11.68 -6.79 3.11
CA TYR A 385 10.68 -7.20 4.08
C TYR A 385 10.19 -8.63 3.85
N ILE A 386 10.09 -9.39 4.93
CA ILE A 386 9.54 -10.74 4.97
C ILE A 386 8.49 -10.80 6.08
N GLU A 387 7.32 -11.29 5.71
CA GLU A 387 6.23 -11.59 6.62
C GLU A 387 6.18 -13.11 6.86
N TYR A 388 6.26 -13.53 8.13
CA TYR A 388 6.01 -14.91 8.56
C TYR A 388 4.71 -14.93 9.36
N LYS A 389 3.62 -15.34 8.72
CA LYS A 389 2.30 -15.45 9.36
C LYS A 389 2.22 -16.79 10.08
N ILE A 390 1.92 -16.76 11.37
CA ILE A 390 1.76 -17.99 12.14
C ILE A 390 0.50 -18.74 11.70
N GLU A 391 0.54 -20.05 11.85
CA GLU A 391 -0.66 -20.89 11.82
C GLU A 391 -1.35 -20.92 13.20
N PRO A 392 -2.64 -21.28 13.25
CA PRO A 392 -3.35 -21.52 14.51
C PRO A 392 -2.55 -22.35 15.52
N GLU A 393 -1.93 -23.45 15.08
CA GLU A 393 -1.17 -24.40 15.90
C GLU A 393 0.08 -23.79 16.55
N GLU A 394 0.61 -22.72 15.96
CA GLU A 394 1.74 -21.97 16.49
C GLU A 394 1.29 -20.89 17.50
N SER A 395 -0.02 -20.66 17.67
CA SER A 395 -0.56 -19.67 18.61
C SER A 395 -0.89 -20.29 19.97
N SER A 396 -0.41 -19.68 21.04
CA SER A 396 -0.79 -20.05 22.41
C SER A 396 -2.29 -19.81 22.71
N LEU A 397 -3.02 -19.11 21.83
CA LEU A 397 -4.44 -18.88 22.01
C LEU A 397 -5.25 -20.19 21.91
N ILE A 398 -4.75 -21.20 21.18
CA ILE A 398 -5.43 -22.50 21.06
C ILE A 398 -5.64 -23.16 22.43
N SER A 399 -4.65 -23.10 23.32
CA SER A 399 -4.79 -23.68 24.66
C SER A 399 -5.69 -22.86 25.58
N LEU A 400 -5.82 -21.55 25.33
CA LEU A 400 -6.63 -20.64 26.13
C LEU A 400 -8.11 -20.69 25.74
N TYR A 401 -8.42 -20.76 24.45
CA TYR A 401 -9.79 -20.63 23.94
C TYR A 401 -10.34 -21.93 23.34
N GLY A 402 -9.48 -22.88 23.00
CA GLY A 402 -9.82 -24.07 22.23
C GLY A 402 -9.72 -23.82 20.72
N LYS A 403 -9.35 -24.87 19.98
CA LYS A 403 -9.12 -24.81 18.52
C LYS A 403 -10.33 -24.31 17.71
N ASP A 404 -11.55 -24.63 18.15
CA ASP A 404 -12.79 -24.31 17.41
C ASP A 404 -13.35 -22.92 17.78
N HIS A 405 -12.69 -22.17 18.67
CA HIS A 405 -13.17 -20.88 19.15
C HIS A 405 -12.96 -19.78 18.09
N PRO A 406 -13.88 -18.80 17.94
CA PRO A 406 -13.75 -17.71 16.94
C PRO A 406 -12.44 -16.92 17.02
N VAL A 407 -11.81 -16.83 18.20
CA VAL A 407 -10.47 -16.24 18.37
C VAL A 407 -9.39 -16.94 17.53
N ILE A 408 -9.59 -18.21 17.20
CA ILE A 408 -8.67 -19.01 16.39
C ILE A 408 -9.16 -19.09 14.94
N VAL A 409 -10.44 -19.45 14.74
CA VAL A 409 -10.99 -19.77 13.41
C VAL A 409 -11.56 -18.58 12.65
N ASP A 410 -11.86 -17.47 13.34
CA ASP A 410 -12.33 -16.21 12.73
C ASP A 410 -11.76 -14.97 13.46
N PRO A 411 -10.44 -14.74 13.42
CA PRO A 411 -9.85 -13.59 14.09
C PRO A 411 -10.39 -12.24 13.58
N GLY A 412 -10.85 -12.21 12.33
CA GLY A 412 -11.47 -11.04 11.69
C GLY A 412 -12.74 -10.60 12.43
N SER A 413 -13.62 -11.53 12.79
CA SER A 413 -14.84 -11.18 13.54
C SER A 413 -14.53 -10.55 14.90
N ILE A 414 -13.56 -11.12 15.64
CA ILE A 414 -13.15 -10.62 16.97
C ILE A 414 -12.53 -9.22 16.87
N THR A 415 -11.68 -9.00 15.88
CA THR A 415 -10.99 -7.72 15.71
C THR A 415 -11.92 -6.61 15.18
N SER A 416 -13.02 -6.98 14.51
CA SER A 416 -14.06 -6.04 14.08
C SER A 416 -14.83 -5.37 15.22
N GLU A 417 -14.80 -5.96 16.42
CA GLU A 417 -15.44 -5.42 17.62
C GLU A 417 -14.69 -4.21 18.21
N GLY A 418 -13.43 -4.00 17.82
CA GLY A 418 -12.66 -2.81 18.15
C GLY A 418 -11.21 -3.09 18.55
N TYR A 419 -10.40 -2.03 18.56
CA TYR A 419 -8.96 -2.11 18.85
C TYR A 419 -8.66 -2.63 20.26
N GLU A 420 -9.51 -2.33 21.25
CA GLU A 420 -9.29 -2.79 22.63
C GLU A 420 -9.36 -4.32 22.75
N ILE A 421 -10.30 -4.95 22.05
CA ILE A 421 -10.44 -6.42 22.00
C ILE A 421 -9.30 -7.04 21.20
N LEU A 422 -8.95 -6.44 20.06
CA LEU A 422 -7.78 -6.84 19.28
C LEU A 422 -6.52 -6.83 20.16
N ARG A 423 -6.31 -5.75 20.92
CA ARG A 423 -5.16 -5.60 21.80
C ARG A 423 -5.16 -6.69 22.86
N ASP A 424 -6.23 -6.79 23.65
CA ASP A 424 -6.35 -7.74 24.76
C ASP A 424 -6.10 -9.19 24.31
N VAL A 425 -6.71 -9.61 23.20
CA VAL A 425 -6.61 -10.99 22.73
C VAL A 425 -5.29 -11.23 21.99
N TYR A 426 -5.05 -10.52 20.89
CA TYR A 426 -3.99 -10.87 19.95
C TYR A 426 -2.64 -10.19 20.22
N LEU A 427 -2.64 -9.05 20.93
CA LEU A 427 -1.41 -8.40 21.35
C LEU A 427 -1.00 -8.82 22.76
N GLU A 428 -1.91 -9.01 23.71
CA GLU A 428 -1.53 -9.28 25.10
C GLU A 428 -1.44 -10.76 25.45
N LYS A 429 -2.40 -11.59 25.02
CA LYS A 429 -2.50 -13.00 25.43
C LYS A 429 -1.84 -14.01 24.49
N GLN A 430 -1.56 -13.59 23.26
CA GLN A 430 -0.96 -14.45 22.24
C GLN A 430 0.57 -14.53 22.38
N ASN A 431 1.08 -15.75 22.48
CA ASN A 431 2.49 -16.12 22.36
C ASN A 431 2.64 -17.13 21.22
N PHE A 432 3.88 -17.41 20.81
CA PHE A 432 4.18 -18.14 19.59
C PHE A 432 5.05 -19.36 19.87
N ASN A 433 4.65 -20.52 19.36
CA ASN A 433 5.45 -21.72 19.28
C ASN A 433 5.76 -21.98 17.80
N ILE A 434 6.88 -21.46 17.30
CA ILE A 434 7.17 -21.35 15.87
C ILE A 434 7.51 -22.70 15.27
N ASP A 435 6.86 -23.08 14.19
CA ASP A 435 7.28 -24.22 13.37
C ASP A 435 8.59 -23.87 12.63
N VAL A 436 9.70 -24.25 13.24
CA VAL A 436 11.04 -23.99 12.70
C VAL A 436 11.28 -24.66 11.34
N ALA A 437 10.62 -25.78 11.05
CA ALA A 437 10.75 -26.46 9.75
C ALA A 437 10.03 -25.69 8.65
N ARG A 438 8.82 -25.20 8.94
CA ARG A 438 8.05 -24.31 8.04
C ARG A 438 8.78 -23.00 7.82
N MET A 439 9.29 -22.39 8.89
CA MET A 439 10.07 -21.15 8.79
C MET A 439 11.32 -21.31 7.90
N ILE A 440 12.02 -22.45 7.96
CA ILE A 440 13.12 -22.77 7.02
C ILE A 440 12.63 -22.85 5.58
N LEU A 441 11.52 -23.55 5.33
CA LEU A 441 10.99 -23.72 3.98
C LEU A 441 10.60 -22.38 3.37
N ASP A 442 9.99 -21.50 4.16
CA ASP A 442 9.63 -20.15 3.73
C ASP A 442 10.89 -19.36 3.40
N TRP A 443 11.91 -19.39 4.26
CA TRP A 443 13.20 -18.73 3.99
C TRP A 443 13.90 -19.26 2.72
N ARG A 444 13.78 -20.56 2.43
CA ARG A 444 14.38 -21.18 1.22
C ARG A 444 13.64 -20.83 -0.08
N LYS A 445 12.33 -20.59 -0.02
CA LYS A 445 11.51 -20.19 -1.18
C LYS A 445 11.77 -18.73 -1.62
N MET A 446 12.44 -17.94 -0.79
CA MET A 446 12.63 -16.52 -1.03
C MET A 446 13.80 -16.25 -2.00
N GLU A 447 13.48 -16.16 -3.30
CA GLU A 447 14.39 -15.71 -4.38
C GLU A 447 15.00 -14.30 -4.21
N LYS A 448 14.67 -13.59 -3.10
CA LYS A 448 15.07 -12.20 -2.82
C LYS A 448 16.20 -12.06 -1.80
N VAL A 449 16.68 -13.13 -1.18
CA VAL A 449 17.94 -13.09 -0.41
C VAL A 449 19.10 -13.13 -1.43
N PRO A 450 20.09 -12.22 -1.37
CA PRO A 450 21.19 -12.23 -2.33
C PRO A 450 21.83 -13.62 -2.40
N ARG A 451 21.87 -14.20 -3.60
CA ARG A 451 22.42 -15.55 -3.86
C ARG A 451 23.84 -15.75 -3.31
N SER A 452 24.58 -14.67 -3.04
CA SER A 452 25.91 -14.69 -2.42
C SER A 452 25.93 -15.17 -0.96
N LEU A 453 24.81 -15.11 -0.22
CA LEU A 453 24.74 -15.46 1.21
C LEU A 453 24.36 -16.93 1.48
N VAL A 454 23.95 -17.69 0.45
CA VAL A 454 23.42 -19.06 0.60
C VAL A 454 24.46 -20.15 0.22
N PHE A 455 25.66 -19.77 -0.22
CA PHE A 455 26.64 -20.72 -0.79
C PHE A 455 27.51 -21.52 0.21
N LEU A 456 27.26 -21.45 1.52
CA LEU A 456 28.02 -22.24 2.51
C LEU A 456 27.25 -23.41 3.14
N ALA A 457 25.96 -23.61 2.82
CA ALA A 457 25.16 -24.68 3.43
C ALA A 457 24.85 -25.87 2.49
N THR A 458 25.33 -25.87 1.24
CA THR A 458 24.99 -26.91 0.25
C THR A 458 25.98 -28.07 0.16
N SER A 459 27.08 -28.07 0.91
CA SER A 459 28.11 -29.12 0.77
C SER A 459 28.08 -30.24 1.82
N LEU A 460 27.15 -30.24 2.78
CA LEU A 460 27.15 -31.22 3.88
C LEU A 460 25.87 -32.06 4.05
N ILE A 461 24.82 -31.82 3.26
CA ILE A 461 23.57 -32.60 3.34
C ILE A 461 23.40 -33.57 2.16
N TYR A 462 24.25 -33.49 1.12
CA TYR A 462 24.23 -34.40 -0.04
C TYR A 462 25.17 -35.61 0.06
N LEU A 463 25.78 -35.89 1.22
CA LEU A 463 26.70 -37.04 1.39
C LEU A 463 26.18 -38.18 2.28
N LEU A 464 24.89 -38.20 2.65
CA LEU A 464 24.30 -39.28 3.46
C LEU A 464 22.95 -39.79 2.96
N PRO A 465 22.76 -39.97 1.64
CA PRO A 465 22.05 -41.18 1.21
C PRO A 465 22.65 -41.84 -0.06
N LEU A 466 23.94 -41.62 -0.37
CA LEU A 466 24.58 -42.22 -1.55
C LEU A 466 25.30 -43.56 -1.30
N SER A 467 25.21 -44.11 -0.08
CA SER A 467 25.85 -45.38 0.30
C SER A 467 24.91 -46.59 0.30
N LEU A 468 23.64 -46.43 -0.12
CA LEU A 468 22.64 -47.52 -0.09
C LEU A 468 22.07 -47.93 -1.46
N LEU A 469 22.65 -47.46 -2.57
CA LEU A 469 22.22 -47.86 -3.92
C LEU A 469 23.39 -48.27 -4.84
N PHE A 470 24.29 -49.08 -4.31
CA PHE A 470 25.16 -49.94 -5.12
C PHE A 470 25.04 -51.38 -4.62
N THR A 471 24.15 -52.16 -5.24
CA THR A 471 24.47 -53.52 -5.71
C THR A 471 23.49 -53.89 -6.83
N VAL A 472 24.03 -54.57 -7.84
CA VAL A 472 23.36 -55.25 -8.97
C VAL A 472 22.94 -54.32 -10.13
N ASP A 473 23.85 -53.96 -11.01
CA ASP A 473 24.35 -54.71 -12.19
C ASP A 473 23.59 -54.38 -13.49
N LEU A 474 24.33 -53.75 -14.39
CA LEU A 474 24.46 -54.09 -15.81
C LEU A 474 23.17 -54.30 -16.63
N ARG A 475 22.90 -53.40 -17.59
CA ARG A 475 23.44 -53.47 -18.97
C ARG A 475 22.81 -52.42 -19.91
N SER A 476 23.68 -51.80 -20.74
CA SER A 476 23.55 -51.45 -22.18
C SER A 476 22.17 -51.06 -22.73
N ASP A 477 21.97 -50.11 -23.64
CA ASP A 477 22.82 -49.23 -24.44
C ASP A 477 21.85 -48.27 -25.19
N VAL A 478 22.41 -47.24 -25.84
CA VAL A 478 21.86 -46.50 -26.99
C VAL A 478 20.90 -45.32 -26.71
N VAL A 479 21.52 -44.15 -26.73
CA VAL A 479 21.03 -42.85 -27.27
C VAL A 479 21.27 -42.86 -28.81
N PRO A 480 20.68 -42.02 -29.71
CA PRO A 480 19.73 -40.89 -29.59
C PRO A 480 18.59 -40.84 -30.67
N SER A 481 17.83 -39.73 -30.64
CA SER A 481 17.55 -38.86 -31.83
C SER A 481 16.17 -38.96 -32.51
N ASP A 482 15.46 -37.84 -32.36
CA ASP A 482 14.74 -37.04 -33.36
C ASP A 482 13.44 -37.51 -34.04
N GLN A 483 12.47 -36.59 -33.90
CA GLN A 483 11.44 -36.18 -34.85
C GLN A 483 10.36 -37.23 -35.21
N TRP A 484 9.09 -36.87 -35.05
CA TRP A 484 8.26 -36.36 -36.16
C TRP A 484 6.84 -36.01 -35.68
N LYS A 485 6.29 -35.04 -36.40
CA LYS A 485 4.99 -34.38 -36.24
C LYS A 485 3.97 -35.07 -37.16
N ILE A 486 2.69 -35.06 -36.75
CA ILE A 486 1.47 -35.03 -37.59
C ILE A 486 0.99 -36.39 -38.17
N ARG A 487 -0.22 -36.88 -37.81
CA ARG A 487 -1.53 -36.65 -38.47
C ARG A 487 -2.58 -37.67 -37.98
N PHE A 488 -3.79 -37.19 -37.69
CA PHE A 488 -4.99 -38.02 -37.52
C PHE A 488 -5.39 -38.70 -38.83
N SER A 489 -5.81 -39.98 -38.74
CA SER A 489 -6.67 -40.63 -39.75
C SER A 489 -7.60 -41.63 -39.06
N THR A 490 -8.89 -41.36 -39.17
CA THR A 490 -10.00 -42.24 -38.80
C THR A 490 -10.28 -43.22 -39.95
N ARG A 491 -10.25 -44.54 -39.66
CA ARG A 491 -11.11 -45.59 -40.29
C ARG A 491 -10.77 -46.99 -39.75
N LYS A 492 -11.58 -47.50 -38.82
CA LYS A 492 -12.43 -48.69 -38.98
C LYS A 492 -13.04 -49.08 -37.63
N LEU A 493 -14.35 -48.94 -37.56
CA LEU A 493 -15.22 -49.44 -36.51
C LEU A 493 -15.36 -50.96 -36.70
N GLY A 494 -15.03 -51.75 -35.67
CA GLY A 494 -15.13 -53.20 -35.77
C GLY A 494 -14.61 -53.99 -34.58
N GLN A 495 -14.72 -53.46 -33.36
CA GLN A 495 -14.70 -54.23 -32.11
C GLN A 495 -15.35 -53.35 -31.03
N GLY A 496 -16.69 -53.37 -31.04
CA GLY A 496 -17.49 -52.78 -29.99
C GLY A 496 -17.71 -53.82 -28.90
N ILE A 497 -17.44 -53.44 -27.65
CA ILE A 497 -18.43 -53.34 -26.55
C ILE A 497 -17.70 -53.22 -25.19
N GLU A 498 -16.42 -53.57 -25.08
CA GLU A 498 -15.62 -53.31 -23.87
C GLU A 498 -14.88 -51.96 -23.87
N ASP A 499 -14.50 -51.45 -25.05
CA ASP A 499 -13.75 -50.18 -25.16
C ASP A 499 -14.63 -48.92 -25.00
N LEU A 500 -15.95 -49.00 -25.16
CA LEU A 500 -16.83 -47.83 -24.98
C LEU A 500 -17.08 -47.54 -23.49
N GLU A 501 -17.10 -48.57 -22.64
CA GLU A 501 -17.09 -48.40 -21.19
C GLU A 501 -15.72 -47.96 -20.68
N HIS A 502 -14.63 -48.49 -21.24
CA HIS A 502 -13.28 -48.11 -20.84
C HIS A 502 -12.91 -46.70 -21.30
N LEU A 503 -13.34 -46.26 -22.49
CA LEU A 503 -13.24 -44.86 -22.91
C LEU A 503 -14.19 -43.97 -22.11
N ASN A 504 -15.44 -44.34 -21.84
CA ASN A 504 -16.31 -43.52 -20.97
C ASN A 504 -15.77 -43.45 -19.54
N PHE A 505 -15.11 -44.51 -19.07
CA PHE A 505 -14.44 -44.55 -17.76
C PHE A 505 -13.20 -43.67 -17.76
N LEU A 506 -12.36 -43.71 -18.80
CA LEU A 506 -11.20 -42.85 -18.97
C LEU A 506 -11.58 -41.38 -19.22
N PHE A 507 -12.65 -41.11 -19.97
CA PHE A 507 -13.19 -39.76 -20.20
C PHE A 507 -13.88 -39.21 -18.95
N LYS A 508 -14.63 -40.04 -18.19
CA LYS A 508 -15.15 -39.68 -16.87
C LYS A 508 -14.05 -39.53 -15.83
N ARG A 509 -12.92 -40.22 -15.95
CA ARG A 509 -11.76 -40.15 -15.06
C ARG A 509 -10.82 -38.99 -15.42
N LEU A 510 -10.76 -38.59 -16.69
CA LEU A 510 -10.12 -37.37 -17.18
C LEU A 510 -11.00 -36.14 -16.89
N LEU A 511 -12.33 -36.21 -17.07
CA LEU A 511 -13.26 -35.15 -16.63
C LEU A 511 -13.31 -35.05 -15.11
N ARG A 512 -13.31 -36.18 -14.38
CA ARG A 512 -13.16 -36.17 -12.91
C ARG A 512 -11.79 -35.67 -12.51
N GLY A 513 -10.71 -36.01 -13.21
CA GLY A 513 -9.35 -35.55 -12.93
C GLY A 513 -9.15 -34.06 -13.26
N PHE A 514 -9.81 -33.54 -14.28
CA PHE A 514 -9.80 -32.12 -14.66
C PHE A 514 -10.72 -31.29 -13.75
N LEU A 515 -11.85 -31.86 -13.32
CA LEU A 515 -12.71 -31.29 -12.28
C LEU A 515 -12.04 -31.37 -10.90
N PHE A 516 -11.26 -32.43 -10.63
CA PHE A 516 -10.41 -32.56 -9.44
C PHE A 516 -9.32 -31.51 -9.49
N PHE A 517 -8.63 -31.32 -10.62
CA PHE A 517 -7.59 -30.30 -10.76
C PHE A 517 -8.15 -28.88 -10.64
N LEU A 518 -9.34 -28.59 -11.18
CA LEU A 518 -10.06 -27.31 -11.06
C LEU A 518 -10.56 -27.03 -9.63
N ILE A 519 -10.88 -28.07 -8.84
CA ILE A 519 -11.38 -27.91 -7.47
C ILE A 519 -10.27 -28.06 -6.42
N PHE A 520 -9.19 -28.78 -6.73
CA PHE A 520 -7.96 -28.79 -5.95
C PHE A 520 -7.25 -27.43 -6.09
N SER A 521 -7.26 -26.85 -7.30
CA SER A 521 -6.90 -25.45 -7.46
C SER A 521 -7.89 -24.52 -6.75
N ALA A 522 -9.17 -24.90 -6.54
CA ALA A 522 -10.19 -24.21 -5.73
C ALA A 522 -9.90 -24.18 -4.22
N SER A 523 -8.97 -25.01 -3.76
CA SER A 523 -8.54 -25.08 -2.36
C SER A 523 -7.29 -24.22 -2.12
N SER A 524 -6.38 -24.17 -3.09
CA SER A 524 -5.30 -23.17 -3.16
C SER A 524 -5.74 -21.78 -3.62
N LEU A 525 -7.04 -21.59 -3.87
CA LEU A 525 -7.66 -20.49 -4.65
C LEU A 525 -8.02 -19.25 -3.83
N PHE A 526 -8.03 -19.36 -2.50
CA PHE A 526 -8.65 -18.39 -1.57
C PHE A 526 -7.77 -18.00 -0.38
N GLY A 527 -6.44 -18.19 -0.45
CA GLY A 527 -5.57 -17.86 0.69
C GLY A 527 -5.90 -18.63 1.98
N ILE A 528 -6.39 -19.86 1.81
CA ILE A 528 -6.69 -20.78 2.91
C ILE A 528 -5.35 -21.29 3.47
N ASN A 529 -5.07 -21.00 4.73
CA ASN A 529 -3.87 -21.49 5.43
C ASN A 529 -3.77 -23.03 5.40
N ALA A 530 -2.54 -23.51 5.31
CA ALA A 530 -2.21 -24.92 5.07
C ALA A 530 -2.18 -25.72 6.38
N SER A 531 -3.35 -26.17 6.86
CA SER A 531 -3.49 -27.42 7.65
C SER A 531 -4.96 -27.77 7.94
N GLU A 532 -5.77 -26.83 8.45
CA GLU A 532 -7.12 -27.11 9.02
C GLU A 532 -8.29 -27.08 8.02
N ASP A 533 -8.26 -26.16 7.05
CA ASP A 533 -9.32 -26.03 6.03
C ASP A 533 -9.07 -26.93 4.80
N GLN A 534 -7.81 -27.26 4.51
CA GLN A 534 -7.46 -28.35 3.59
C GLN A 534 -7.99 -29.69 4.12
N THR A 535 -7.87 -29.95 5.43
CA THR A 535 -8.48 -31.13 6.05
C THR A 535 -10.01 -31.04 6.07
N GLN A 536 -10.64 -29.87 6.20
CA GLN A 536 -12.10 -29.74 6.00
C GLN A 536 -12.54 -30.01 4.55
N ILE A 537 -11.90 -29.45 3.52
CA ILE A 537 -12.26 -29.77 2.12
C ILE A 537 -12.01 -31.27 1.82
N GLU A 538 -10.96 -31.86 2.40
CA GLU A 538 -10.66 -33.28 2.24
C GLU A 538 -11.64 -34.19 3.01
N THR A 539 -12.11 -33.77 4.20
CA THR A 539 -13.04 -34.55 5.04
C THR A 539 -14.53 -34.28 4.82
N THR A 540 -14.97 -33.02 4.66
CA THR A 540 -16.38 -32.59 4.49
C THR A 540 -16.72 -32.20 3.05
N ARG A 541 -15.72 -31.90 2.21
CA ARG A 541 -15.87 -31.39 0.83
C ARG A 541 -16.69 -30.10 0.71
N PHE A 542 -16.70 -29.30 1.77
CA PHE A 542 -17.30 -27.97 1.85
C PHE A 542 -16.42 -27.09 2.74
N ALA A 543 -16.11 -25.86 2.31
CA ALA A 543 -15.35 -24.90 3.11
C ALA A 543 -15.79 -23.46 2.84
N CYS A 544 -15.50 -22.57 3.77
CA CYS A 544 -15.76 -21.15 3.61
C CYS A 544 -14.55 -20.33 4.05
N TYR A 545 -14.11 -19.44 3.19
CA TYR A 545 -13.14 -18.40 3.50
C TYR A 545 -13.88 -17.13 3.93
N THR A 546 -13.43 -16.49 5.02
CA THR A 546 -13.94 -15.19 5.48
C THR A 546 -12.77 -14.31 5.89
N ASP A 547 -12.74 -13.08 5.38
CA ASP A 547 -11.89 -12.00 5.87
C ASP A 547 -12.72 -10.72 6.05
N LEU A 548 -12.07 -9.59 6.35
CA LEU A 548 -12.75 -8.30 6.54
C LEU A 548 -13.63 -7.89 5.35
N HIS A 549 -13.22 -8.22 4.13
CA HIS A 549 -13.84 -7.80 2.87
C HIS A 549 -14.57 -8.92 2.13
N THR A 550 -14.27 -10.17 2.43
CA THR A 550 -14.60 -11.33 1.62
C THR A 550 -15.33 -12.37 2.45
N GLN A 551 -16.39 -12.95 1.89
CA GLN A 551 -16.98 -14.17 2.41
C GLN A 551 -17.33 -15.07 1.23
N VAL A 552 -16.62 -16.20 1.09
CA VAL A 552 -16.78 -17.14 -0.02
C VAL A 552 -16.87 -18.56 0.51
N CYS A 553 -17.89 -19.30 0.11
CA CYS A 553 -18.04 -20.71 0.41
C CYS A 553 -17.95 -21.56 -0.86
N VAL A 554 -17.29 -22.71 -0.77
CA VAL A 554 -17.07 -23.66 -1.87
C VAL A 554 -17.56 -25.04 -1.47
N ALA A 555 -18.36 -25.67 -2.33
CA ALA A 555 -18.81 -27.04 -2.23
C ALA A 555 -18.24 -27.88 -3.39
N ASN A 556 -17.50 -28.95 -3.05
CA ASN A 556 -16.92 -29.91 -3.99
C ASN A 556 -17.73 -31.23 -4.08
N ARG A 557 -19.04 -31.12 -3.88
CA ARG A 557 -19.97 -32.25 -4.02
C ARG A 557 -21.28 -31.78 -4.63
N PRO A 558 -22.10 -32.71 -5.14
CA PRO A 558 -23.39 -32.35 -5.69
C PRO A 558 -24.22 -31.52 -4.71
N VAL A 559 -24.56 -30.29 -5.12
CA VAL A 559 -25.41 -29.39 -4.35
C VAL A 559 -26.76 -29.24 -5.03
N ARG A 560 -27.78 -28.93 -4.24
CA ARG A 560 -29.10 -28.48 -4.71
C ARG A 560 -29.29 -27.05 -4.30
N ILE A 561 -29.67 -26.19 -5.23
CA ILE A 561 -29.93 -24.78 -4.95
C ILE A 561 -31.41 -24.52 -5.25
N ASP A 562 -32.19 -24.27 -4.20
CA ASP A 562 -33.56 -23.77 -4.34
C ASP A 562 -33.50 -22.25 -4.49
N THR A 563 -33.64 -21.79 -5.72
CA THR A 563 -33.56 -20.36 -6.05
C THR A 563 -34.78 -19.58 -5.58
N ARG A 564 -35.92 -20.23 -5.25
CA ARG A 564 -37.10 -19.52 -4.71
C ARG A 564 -36.84 -18.97 -3.31
N THR A 565 -36.03 -19.68 -2.53
CA THR A 565 -35.71 -19.33 -1.14
C THR A 565 -34.24 -18.97 -0.93
N MET A 566 -33.44 -19.02 -2.01
CA MET A 566 -31.98 -18.92 -1.98
C MET A 566 -31.33 -19.83 -0.93
N LYS A 567 -31.83 -21.07 -0.85
CA LYS A 567 -31.28 -22.13 0.00
C LYS A 567 -30.40 -23.07 -0.82
N LEU A 568 -29.14 -23.18 -0.44
CA LEU A 568 -28.21 -24.16 -0.97
C LEU A 568 -28.12 -25.35 0.00
N TYR A 569 -28.37 -26.54 -0.51
CA TYR A 569 -28.27 -27.79 0.21
C TYR A 569 -27.01 -28.54 -0.26
N ALA A 570 -26.06 -28.72 0.64
CA ALA A 570 -24.83 -29.47 0.44
C ALA A 570 -24.82 -30.74 1.33
N PRO A 571 -25.53 -31.82 0.94
CA PRO A 571 -25.66 -33.02 1.76
C PRO A 571 -24.34 -33.80 1.88
N PHE A 572 -24.05 -34.31 3.09
CA PHE A 572 -22.88 -35.14 3.38
C PHE A 572 -23.21 -36.30 4.35
N SER A 573 -22.50 -37.43 4.24
CA SER A 573 -22.89 -38.73 4.81
C SER A 573 -22.29 -39.07 6.18
N GLN A 574 -21.38 -38.25 6.75
CA GLN A 574 -20.79 -38.55 8.07
C GLN A 574 -21.50 -37.76 9.20
N GLN A 575 -21.50 -38.34 10.41
CA GLN A 575 -22.20 -37.92 11.64
C GLN A 575 -21.78 -36.55 12.23
N LYS A 576 -21.50 -35.53 11.39
CA LYS A 576 -21.29 -34.16 11.86
C LYS A 576 -22.64 -33.43 11.97
N PRO A 577 -22.80 -32.55 12.98
CA PRO A 577 -24.04 -31.82 13.21
C PRO A 577 -24.41 -30.92 12.02
N HIS A 578 -25.71 -30.67 11.85
CA HIS A 578 -26.24 -29.73 10.87
C HIS A 578 -25.61 -28.34 11.07
N ALA A 579 -24.95 -27.83 10.04
CA ALA A 579 -24.45 -26.45 10.02
C ALA A 579 -25.29 -25.63 9.05
N ASN A 580 -25.97 -24.61 9.58
CA ASN A 580 -26.67 -23.60 8.79
C ASN A 580 -25.82 -22.33 8.78
N ARG A 581 -25.44 -21.86 7.59
CA ARG A 581 -24.66 -20.63 7.42
C ARG A 581 -25.42 -19.67 6.51
N THR A 582 -25.48 -18.41 6.88
CA THR A 582 -26.06 -17.37 6.03
C THR A 582 -24.94 -16.48 5.52
N ILE A 583 -24.86 -16.27 4.22
CA ILE A 583 -23.84 -15.42 3.60
C ILE A 583 -24.46 -14.39 2.67
N ARG A 584 -23.85 -13.21 2.55
CA ARG A 584 -24.24 -12.19 1.57
C ARG A 584 -23.23 -12.23 0.43
N PRO A 585 -23.58 -12.74 -0.76
CA PRO A 585 -22.58 -13.14 -1.75
C PRO A 585 -22.11 -11.94 -2.59
N TYR A 586 -21.38 -11.02 -1.96
CA TYR A 586 -20.90 -9.74 -2.51
C TYR A 586 -19.50 -9.42 -1.93
N ALA A 587 -18.70 -8.56 -2.56
CA ALA A 587 -17.41 -8.13 -2.01
C ALA A 587 -17.57 -6.97 -1.01
N ARG A 588 -16.55 -6.61 -0.23
CA ARG A 588 -16.63 -5.59 0.84
C ARG A 588 -17.69 -5.88 1.90
N GLN A 589 -17.54 -7.02 2.57
CA GLN A 589 -18.41 -7.43 3.66
C GLN A 589 -18.49 -6.40 4.81
N GLU A 590 -17.47 -5.56 4.99
CA GLU A 590 -17.45 -4.49 5.99
C GLU A 590 -18.39 -3.31 5.70
N ASP A 591 -18.81 -3.11 4.44
CA ASP A 591 -19.66 -1.98 4.07
C ASP A 591 -21.14 -2.26 4.40
N LYS A 592 -21.59 -1.75 5.55
CA LYS A 592 -22.97 -1.93 6.04
C LYS A 592 -24.04 -1.43 5.07
N ARG A 593 -23.75 -0.42 4.24
CA ARG A 593 -24.71 0.14 3.28
C ARG A 593 -24.79 -0.72 2.03
N ALA A 594 -23.68 -1.26 1.54
CA ALA A 594 -23.71 -2.25 0.48
C ALA A 594 -24.44 -3.50 0.97
N MET A 595 -24.07 -4.00 2.16
CA MET A 595 -24.65 -5.22 2.71
C MET A 595 -26.15 -5.12 2.95
N SER A 596 -26.70 -3.96 3.32
CA SER A 596 -28.15 -3.80 3.49
C SER A 596 -28.94 -3.99 2.18
N LEU A 597 -28.29 -3.88 1.02
CA LEU A 597 -28.87 -4.03 -0.31
C LEU A 597 -28.53 -5.38 -0.97
N VAL A 598 -27.90 -6.32 -0.25
CA VAL A 598 -27.49 -7.62 -0.78
C VAL A 598 -28.30 -8.73 -0.13
N SER A 599 -29.12 -9.46 -0.88
CA SER A 599 -29.92 -10.56 -0.33
C SER A 599 -29.03 -11.73 0.15
N PRO A 600 -29.34 -12.31 1.32
CA PRO A 600 -28.57 -13.43 1.87
C PRO A 600 -28.88 -14.75 1.15
N VAL A 601 -27.90 -15.65 1.13
CA VAL A 601 -28.01 -17.05 0.72
C VAL A 601 -27.81 -17.92 1.95
N GLN A 602 -28.76 -18.83 2.21
CA GLN A 602 -28.68 -19.79 3.29
C GLN A 602 -28.06 -21.09 2.79
N ILE A 603 -26.97 -21.52 3.40
CA ILE A 603 -26.28 -22.78 3.10
C ILE A 603 -26.57 -23.77 4.22
N LEU A 604 -27.25 -24.85 3.86
CA LEU A 604 -27.54 -26.00 4.70
C LEU A 604 -26.53 -27.10 4.35
N HIS A 605 -25.70 -27.49 5.31
CA HIS A 605 -24.69 -28.53 5.16
C HIS A 605 -24.85 -29.62 6.22
N GLY A 606 -24.59 -30.88 5.86
CA GLY A 606 -24.66 -32.04 6.76
C GLY A 606 -25.65 -33.11 6.31
N ASN A 607 -26.19 -33.89 7.26
CA ASN A 607 -27.16 -34.96 6.99
C ASN A 607 -28.57 -34.42 6.72
N ILE A 608 -28.75 -33.73 5.60
CA ILE A 608 -30.00 -33.06 5.20
C ILE A 608 -30.69 -33.82 4.07
N THR A 609 -32.03 -33.80 4.06
CA THR A 609 -32.84 -34.28 2.94
C THR A 609 -33.16 -33.10 2.01
N PRO A 610 -32.46 -32.96 0.88
CA PRO A 610 -32.66 -31.81 0.00
C PRO A 610 -33.85 -32.04 -0.95
N PRO A 611 -34.44 -30.98 -1.53
CA PRO A 611 -35.55 -31.11 -2.47
C PRO A 611 -35.15 -31.84 -3.76
N ALA A 612 -36.14 -32.38 -4.48
CA ALA A 612 -35.93 -33.02 -5.78
C ALA A 612 -35.41 -32.01 -6.83
N CYS A 613 -34.50 -32.46 -7.69
CA CYS A 613 -33.98 -31.64 -8.79
C CYS A 613 -35.09 -31.37 -9.81
N GLN A 614 -35.30 -30.10 -10.18
CA GLN A 614 -36.09 -29.74 -11.36
C GLN A 614 -35.20 -29.64 -12.60
N TYR A 615 -33.97 -29.13 -12.42
CA TYR A 615 -32.95 -29.04 -13.46
C TYR A 615 -31.63 -29.60 -12.97
N THR A 616 -30.88 -30.26 -13.85
CA THR A 616 -29.57 -30.84 -13.52
C THR A 616 -28.51 -30.29 -14.48
N HIS A 617 -27.39 -29.85 -13.92
CA HIS A 617 -26.30 -29.21 -14.63
C HIS A 617 -25.00 -30.00 -14.43
N ASN A 618 -24.10 -29.93 -15.41
CA ASN A 618 -22.82 -30.68 -15.42
C ASN A 618 -21.60 -29.80 -15.08
N VAL A 619 -21.81 -28.52 -14.77
CA VAL A 619 -20.78 -27.55 -14.36
C VAL A 619 -21.23 -26.83 -13.08
N PRO A 620 -20.32 -26.35 -12.22
CA PRO A 620 -20.71 -25.68 -10.97
C PRO A 620 -21.29 -24.27 -11.24
N PRO A 621 -22.07 -23.68 -10.32
CA PRO A 621 -22.40 -22.29 -10.35
C PRO A 621 -21.45 -21.44 -9.47
N VAL A 622 -21.28 -20.18 -9.86
CA VAL A 622 -20.85 -19.10 -8.96
C VAL A 622 -22.09 -18.28 -8.59
N VAL A 623 -22.41 -18.24 -7.31
CA VAL A 623 -23.55 -17.49 -6.75
C VAL A 623 -23.05 -16.15 -6.23
N PHE A 624 -23.58 -15.04 -6.77
CA PHE A 624 -23.23 -13.69 -6.34
C PHE A 624 -24.43 -12.74 -6.38
N SER A 625 -24.27 -11.54 -5.84
CA SER A 625 -25.29 -10.49 -5.87
C SER A 625 -24.88 -9.36 -6.82
N SER A 626 -25.83 -8.85 -7.61
CA SER A 626 -25.70 -7.57 -8.32
C SER A 626 -26.37 -6.40 -7.59
N GLY A 627 -26.57 -6.53 -6.28
CA GLY A 627 -27.08 -5.48 -5.40
C GLY A 627 -25.99 -4.47 -5.03
N GLY A 628 -25.96 -4.07 -3.75
CA GLY A 628 -24.93 -3.16 -3.23
C GLY A 628 -24.90 -1.81 -3.94
N PHE A 629 -23.77 -1.48 -4.57
CA PHE A 629 -23.56 -0.20 -5.27
C PHE A 629 -23.58 -0.32 -6.80
N ALA A 630 -24.21 -1.37 -7.36
CA ALA A 630 -24.45 -1.47 -8.79
C ALA A 630 -25.13 -0.20 -9.34
N GLY A 631 -24.74 0.24 -10.54
CA GLY A 631 -25.07 1.55 -11.10
C GLY A 631 -23.96 2.60 -10.98
N ASN A 632 -22.94 2.35 -10.15
CA ASN A 632 -21.71 3.13 -10.11
C ASN A 632 -20.54 2.32 -10.68
N LEU A 633 -19.99 2.77 -11.82
CA LEU A 633 -18.95 2.05 -12.56
C LEU A 633 -17.73 1.65 -11.72
N PHE A 634 -17.32 2.47 -10.75
CA PHE A 634 -16.20 2.13 -9.87
C PHE A 634 -16.50 0.93 -8.98
N HIS A 635 -17.68 0.91 -8.36
CA HIS A 635 -18.12 -0.19 -7.51
C HIS A 635 -18.43 -1.43 -8.34
N GLU A 636 -19.07 -1.29 -9.51
CA GLU A 636 -19.32 -2.40 -10.44
C GLU A 636 -18.02 -3.14 -10.81
N PHE A 637 -16.93 -2.41 -11.10
CA PHE A 637 -15.64 -3.05 -11.36
C PHE A 637 -14.96 -3.56 -10.10
N SER A 638 -14.86 -2.75 -9.05
CA SER A 638 -14.07 -3.08 -7.86
C SER A 638 -14.71 -4.18 -7.01
N GLU A 639 -16.04 -4.23 -6.94
CA GLU A 639 -16.78 -5.06 -5.98
C GLU A 639 -17.49 -6.24 -6.66
N ILE A 640 -17.68 -6.19 -7.99
CA ILE A 640 -18.39 -7.24 -8.72
C ILE A 640 -17.51 -7.84 -9.82
N LEU A 641 -17.09 -7.08 -10.84
CA LEU A 641 -16.48 -7.64 -12.05
C LEU A 641 -15.05 -8.16 -11.85
N ILE A 642 -14.19 -7.43 -11.12
CA ILE A 642 -12.85 -7.90 -10.78
C ILE A 642 -12.93 -9.10 -9.82
N PRO A 643 -13.71 -9.03 -8.71
CA PRO A 643 -13.95 -10.20 -7.87
C PRO A 643 -14.53 -11.40 -8.62
N LEU A 644 -15.48 -11.19 -9.54
CA LEU A 644 -15.99 -12.25 -10.41
C LEU A 644 -14.88 -12.84 -11.27
N PHE A 645 -14.04 -12.02 -11.90
CA PHE A 645 -12.92 -12.52 -12.70
C PHE A 645 -11.98 -13.38 -11.84
N ILE A 646 -11.61 -12.91 -10.64
CA ILE A 646 -10.78 -13.68 -9.69
C ILE A 646 -11.45 -15.03 -9.36
N THR A 647 -12.73 -15.00 -9.01
CA THR A 647 -13.51 -16.16 -8.53
C THR A 647 -13.94 -17.11 -9.65
N SER A 648 -13.96 -16.70 -10.92
CA SER A 648 -14.54 -17.50 -12.01
C SER A 648 -13.58 -17.85 -13.15
N ARG A 649 -12.51 -17.07 -13.38
CA ARG A 649 -11.67 -17.22 -14.59
C ARG A 649 -11.04 -18.61 -14.73
N HIS A 650 -10.70 -19.24 -13.61
CA HIS A 650 -10.09 -20.58 -13.61
C HIS A 650 -11.03 -21.67 -14.13
N PHE A 651 -12.35 -21.49 -14.12
CA PHE A 651 -13.29 -22.44 -14.73
C PHE A 651 -13.34 -22.37 -16.26
N GLN A 652 -12.60 -21.46 -16.90
CA GLN A 652 -12.51 -21.36 -18.37
C GLN A 652 -13.89 -21.34 -19.04
N SER A 653 -14.79 -20.50 -18.52
CA SER A 653 -16.18 -20.33 -19.00
C SER A 653 -17.11 -21.53 -18.75
N ARG A 654 -16.64 -22.59 -18.07
CA ARG A 654 -17.44 -23.77 -17.70
C ARG A 654 -18.06 -23.66 -16.31
N LEU A 655 -18.98 -22.73 -16.15
CA LEU A 655 -19.79 -22.55 -14.94
C LEU A 655 -21.12 -21.90 -15.28
N HIS A 656 -22.08 -21.93 -14.36
CA HIS A 656 -23.27 -21.07 -14.40
C HIS A 656 -23.10 -19.87 -13.45
N PHE A 657 -23.79 -18.77 -13.73
CA PHE A 657 -23.99 -17.72 -12.73
C PHE A 657 -25.40 -17.84 -12.13
N ILE A 658 -25.51 -17.73 -10.81
CA ILE A 658 -26.80 -17.57 -10.09
C ILE A 658 -26.75 -16.23 -9.36
N VAL A 659 -27.77 -15.40 -9.52
CA VAL A 659 -27.68 -13.99 -9.12
C VAL A 659 -28.86 -13.58 -8.25
N THR A 660 -28.66 -13.33 -6.95
CA THR A 660 -29.75 -13.03 -6.01
C THR A 660 -30.51 -11.74 -6.34
N ASP A 661 -29.80 -10.60 -6.32
CA ASP A 661 -30.35 -9.25 -6.50
C ASP A 661 -30.21 -8.82 -7.96
N PHE A 662 -30.80 -9.59 -8.88
CA PHE A 662 -30.60 -9.46 -10.32
C PHE A 662 -31.00 -8.06 -10.84
N SER A 663 -30.04 -7.37 -11.46
CA SER A 663 -30.24 -6.05 -12.08
C SER A 663 -30.15 -6.14 -13.61
N PRO A 664 -31.27 -6.07 -14.36
CA PRO A 664 -31.24 -6.15 -15.83
C PRO A 664 -30.30 -5.12 -16.48
N SER A 665 -30.21 -3.92 -15.90
CA SER A 665 -29.31 -2.85 -16.37
C SER A 665 -27.84 -3.24 -16.25
N PHE A 666 -27.44 -3.86 -15.13
CA PHE A 666 -26.07 -4.35 -14.94
C PHE A 666 -25.72 -5.44 -15.95
N PHE A 667 -26.59 -6.43 -16.13
CA PHE A 667 -26.33 -7.56 -17.04
C PHE A 667 -26.30 -7.12 -18.51
N GLY A 668 -27.22 -6.24 -18.93
CA GLY A 668 -27.19 -5.68 -20.29
C GLY A 668 -25.94 -4.84 -20.55
N LYS A 669 -25.41 -4.14 -19.53
CA LYS A 669 -24.20 -3.32 -19.66
C LYS A 669 -22.92 -4.14 -19.75
N PHE A 670 -22.84 -5.27 -19.05
CA PHE A 670 -21.63 -6.10 -18.94
C PHE A 670 -21.78 -7.48 -19.60
N GLU A 671 -22.73 -7.64 -20.51
CA GLU A 671 -23.01 -8.88 -21.24
C GLU A 671 -21.74 -9.50 -21.85
N ASN A 672 -20.92 -8.68 -22.49
CA ASN A 672 -19.64 -9.11 -23.09
C ASN A 672 -18.67 -9.69 -22.06
N ILE A 673 -18.58 -9.12 -20.86
CA ILE A 673 -17.72 -9.66 -19.79
C ILE A 673 -18.29 -10.98 -19.27
N LEU A 674 -19.59 -11.01 -18.98
CA LEU A 674 -20.23 -12.14 -18.33
C LEU A 674 -20.29 -13.37 -19.24
N SER A 675 -20.55 -13.18 -20.54
CA SER A 675 -20.50 -14.25 -21.55
C SER A 675 -19.09 -14.81 -21.79
N HIS A 676 -18.05 -14.00 -21.58
CA HIS A 676 -16.67 -14.49 -21.61
C HIS A 676 -16.27 -15.23 -20.33
N LEU A 677 -16.90 -14.93 -19.19
CA LEU A 677 -16.69 -15.67 -17.93
C LEU A 677 -17.54 -16.94 -17.81
N SER A 678 -18.66 -17.04 -18.53
CA SER A 678 -19.59 -18.17 -18.52
C SER A 678 -20.19 -18.40 -19.90
N SER A 679 -20.06 -19.61 -20.45
CA SER A 679 -20.73 -20.01 -21.70
C SER A 679 -22.19 -20.40 -21.51
N TYR A 680 -22.73 -20.27 -20.29
CA TYR A 680 -24.09 -20.66 -19.94
C TYR A 680 -24.94 -19.46 -19.54
N GLU A 681 -26.24 -19.55 -19.77
CA GLU A 681 -27.21 -18.54 -19.35
C GLU A 681 -27.20 -18.30 -17.84
N VAL A 682 -27.39 -17.05 -17.46
CA VAL A 682 -27.48 -16.61 -16.08
C VAL A 682 -28.81 -17.05 -15.49
N ILE A 683 -28.76 -17.74 -14.35
CA ILE A 683 -29.94 -18.16 -13.62
C ILE A 683 -30.39 -17.00 -12.73
N ASN A 684 -31.55 -16.43 -13.05
CA ASN A 684 -32.20 -15.38 -12.27
C ASN A 684 -33.29 -15.97 -11.34
N PRO A 685 -33.04 -16.03 -10.02
CA PRO A 685 -33.99 -16.49 -9.01
C PRO A 685 -35.33 -15.74 -9.00
N THR A 686 -35.33 -14.44 -9.34
CA THR A 686 -36.54 -13.60 -9.29
C THR A 686 -37.51 -13.84 -10.46
N ALA A 687 -37.01 -14.34 -11.59
CA ALA A 687 -37.83 -14.60 -12.77
C ALA A 687 -38.47 -15.99 -12.74
N ASN A 688 -37.68 -17.03 -12.44
CA ASN A 688 -38.10 -18.44 -12.56
C ASN A 688 -37.52 -19.29 -11.43
N GLY A 689 -38.00 -19.08 -10.21
CA GLY A 689 -37.55 -19.83 -9.05
C GLY A 689 -37.77 -21.34 -9.20
N SER A 690 -36.69 -22.12 -9.17
CA SER A 690 -36.69 -23.58 -9.27
C SER A 690 -35.52 -24.22 -8.51
N VAL A 691 -35.54 -25.56 -8.40
CA VAL A 691 -34.46 -26.33 -7.77
C VAL A 691 -33.47 -26.81 -8.83
N HIS A 692 -32.23 -26.34 -8.74
CA HIS A 692 -31.14 -26.70 -9.64
C HIS A 692 -30.11 -27.59 -8.94
N CYS A 693 -29.65 -28.63 -9.64
CA CYS A 693 -28.65 -29.57 -9.16
C CYS A 693 -27.35 -29.37 -9.92
N PHE A 694 -26.26 -29.22 -9.16
CA PHE A 694 -24.93 -28.93 -9.69
C PHE A 694 -23.90 -29.89 -9.10
N PRO A 695 -22.77 -30.16 -9.77
CA PRO A 695 -21.71 -31.04 -9.27
C PRO A 695 -20.90 -30.45 -8.09
N GLY A 696 -21.02 -29.15 -7.87
CA GLY A 696 -20.36 -28.34 -6.83
C GLY A 696 -20.89 -26.91 -6.90
N ALA A 697 -20.41 -26.00 -6.06
CA ALA A 697 -20.76 -24.57 -6.12
C ALA A 697 -19.76 -23.66 -5.43
N VAL A 698 -19.70 -22.40 -5.87
CA VAL A 698 -19.04 -21.29 -5.19
C VAL A 698 -20.10 -20.25 -4.84
N VAL A 699 -20.11 -19.73 -3.62
CA VAL A 699 -21.08 -18.73 -3.16
C VAL A 699 -20.32 -17.57 -2.53
N GLY A 700 -20.39 -16.38 -3.13
CA GLY A 700 -19.60 -15.21 -2.76
C GLY A 700 -18.54 -14.84 -3.77
N LEU A 701 -17.87 -13.69 -3.54
CA LEU A 701 -16.83 -13.12 -4.41
C LEU A 701 -15.57 -12.81 -3.61
N HIS A 702 -14.39 -13.05 -4.20
CA HIS A 702 -13.09 -12.80 -3.56
C HIS A 702 -12.56 -11.40 -3.87
N TYR A 703 -12.21 -10.61 -2.86
CA TYR A 703 -11.86 -9.19 -3.01
C TYR A 703 -10.39 -8.89 -2.67
N HIS A 704 -9.67 -8.27 -3.60
CA HIS A 704 -8.25 -7.92 -3.44
C HIS A 704 -7.98 -6.43 -3.19
N GLY A 705 -9.02 -5.60 -3.19
CA GLY A 705 -8.91 -4.14 -3.08
C GLY A 705 -9.58 -3.41 -4.25
N ASN A 706 -9.56 -2.08 -4.18
CA ASN A 706 -10.16 -1.24 -5.22
C ASN A 706 -9.33 -1.32 -6.51
N LEU A 707 -9.95 -1.77 -7.60
CA LEU A 707 -9.28 -1.93 -8.91
C LEU A 707 -7.94 -2.71 -8.81
N ALA A 708 -7.89 -3.73 -7.95
CA ALA A 708 -6.65 -4.44 -7.62
C ALA A 708 -6.81 -5.96 -7.78
N ILE A 709 -5.72 -6.62 -8.16
CA ILE A 709 -5.60 -8.07 -8.17
C ILE A 709 -4.22 -8.45 -7.65
N LYS A 710 -4.16 -9.12 -6.49
CA LYS A 710 -2.94 -9.71 -5.95
C LYS A 710 -2.63 -11.03 -6.64
N SER A 711 -1.61 -11.04 -7.51
CA SER A 711 -1.29 -12.22 -8.32
C SER A 711 -0.89 -13.45 -7.51
N SER A 712 -0.22 -13.26 -6.37
CA SER A 712 0.13 -14.34 -5.44
C SER A 712 -1.07 -15.11 -4.91
N ASP A 713 -2.22 -14.44 -4.83
CA ASP A 713 -3.42 -14.94 -4.18
C ASP A 713 -4.43 -15.44 -5.23
N THR A 714 -4.07 -15.37 -6.51
CA THR A 714 -4.91 -15.87 -7.61
C THR A 714 -4.34 -17.13 -8.27
N PRO A 715 -5.19 -18.01 -8.81
CA PRO A 715 -4.78 -19.41 -8.93
C PRO A 715 -4.28 -19.75 -10.33
N GLY A 716 -4.49 -18.81 -11.25
CA GLY A 716 -3.71 -18.69 -12.49
C GLY A 716 -2.63 -17.62 -12.43
N GLY A 717 -2.29 -17.09 -11.24
CA GLY A 717 -1.31 -15.99 -11.11
C GLY A 717 -1.75 -14.71 -11.84
N TYR A 718 -3.05 -14.48 -11.93
CA TYR A 718 -3.65 -13.35 -12.63
C TYR A 718 -3.28 -12.02 -11.97
N SER A 719 -2.99 -11.04 -12.81
CA SER A 719 -2.72 -9.65 -12.42
C SER A 719 -3.79 -8.72 -12.98
N MET A 720 -3.74 -7.44 -12.60
CA MET A 720 -4.53 -6.40 -13.26
C MET A 720 -4.26 -6.31 -14.77
N LEU A 721 -3.05 -6.64 -15.22
CA LEU A 721 -2.74 -6.75 -16.66
C LEU A 721 -3.49 -7.92 -17.31
N ASN A 722 -3.62 -9.06 -16.63
CA ASN A 722 -4.43 -10.18 -17.14
C ASN A 722 -5.92 -9.83 -17.18
N PHE A 723 -6.41 -9.06 -16.22
CA PHE A 723 -7.80 -8.58 -16.26
C PHE A 723 -8.02 -7.59 -17.42
N LYS A 724 -7.09 -6.66 -17.66
CA LYS A 724 -7.16 -5.77 -18.84
C LYS A 724 -7.08 -6.54 -20.15
N GLN A 725 -6.23 -7.58 -20.21
CA GLN A 725 -6.18 -8.49 -21.35
C GLN A 725 -7.53 -9.17 -21.58
N PHE A 726 -8.15 -9.67 -20.52
CA PHE A 726 -9.47 -10.26 -20.56
C PHE A 726 -10.56 -9.28 -21.02
N LEU A 727 -10.53 -8.02 -20.57
CA LEU A 727 -11.43 -6.98 -21.07
C LEU A 727 -11.19 -6.70 -22.56
N ARG A 728 -9.92 -6.67 -22.99
CA ARG A 728 -9.58 -6.50 -24.41
C ARG A 728 -10.17 -7.62 -25.26
N GLU A 729 -10.09 -8.87 -24.82
CA GLU A 729 -10.72 -10.01 -25.47
C GLU A 729 -12.25 -9.86 -25.48
N SER A 730 -12.85 -9.56 -24.32
CA SER A 730 -14.30 -9.48 -24.13
C SER A 730 -14.97 -8.45 -25.03
N TYR A 731 -14.31 -7.31 -25.27
CA TYR A 731 -14.82 -6.24 -26.12
C TYR A 731 -14.18 -6.20 -27.51
N SER A 732 -13.34 -7.19 -27.86
CA SER A 732 -12.60 -7.22 -29.13
C SER A 732 -11.82 -5.92 -29.41
N LEU A 733 -11.12 -5.41 -28.39
CA LEU A 733 -10.34 -4.17 -28.51
C LEU A 733 -9.04 -4.44 -29.28
N LYS A 734 -8.69 -3.55 -30.21
CA LYS A 734 -7.61 -3.79 -31.17
C LYS A 734 -6.22 -3.36 -30.68
N ILE A 735 -6.16 -2.36 -29.82
CA ILE A 735 -4.91 -1.71 -29.41
C ILE A 735 -4.49 -2.25 -28.05
N GLN A 736 -3.32 -2.87 -28.01
CA GLN A 736 -2.72 -3.39 -26.79
C GLN A 736 -1.87 -2.33 -26.09
N ASP A 737 -1.00 -1.67 -26.84
CA ASP A 737 -0.03 -0.71 -26.32
C ASP A 737 0.14 0.51 -27.23
N LEU A 738 0.88 1.50 -26.73
CA LEU A 738 1.05 2.79 -27.41
C LEU A 738 1.73 2.71 -28.79
N SER A 739 2.44 1.62 -29.13
CA SER A 739 3.06 1.46 -30.46
C SER A 739 2.02 1.36 -31.58
N GLN A 740 0.79 0.95 -31.24
CA GLN A 740 -0.32 0.76 -32.16
C GLN A 740 -1.28 1.96 -32.18
N VAL A 741 -1.02 2.99 -31.36
CA VAL A 741 -1.84 4.21 -31.29
C VAL A 741 -1.37 5.22 -32.34
N PRO A 742 -2.26 6.02 -32.96
CA PRO A 742 -1.88 6.97 -34.00
C PRO A 742 -0.74 7.94 -33.62
N GLU A 743 -0.02 8.43 -34.64
CA GLU A 743 1.05 9.44 -34.49
C GLU A 743 0.56 10.73 -33.81
N GLN A 744 -0.70 11.12 -34.01
CA GLN A 744 -1.31 12.19 -33.22
C GLN A 744 -1.95 11.61 -31.95
N PRO A 745 -1.55 12.05 -30.73
CA PRO A 745 -2.06 11.45 -29.51
C PRO A 745 -3.52 11.87 -29.28
N VAL A 746 -4.37 10.88 -28.98
CA VAL A 746 -5.78 11.10 -28.71
C VAL A 746 -5.97 11.23 -27.19
N LEU A 747 -6.59 12.33 -26.77
CA LEU A 747 -6.91 12.62 -25.38
C LEU A 747 -8.42 12.55 -25.18
N ILE A 748 -8.87 11.73 -24.24
CA ILE A 748 -10.27 11.70 -23.82
C ILE A 748 -10.48 12.48 -22.53
N LEU A 749 -11.43 13.43 -22.54
CA LEU A 749 -11.83 14.21 -21.38
C LEU A 749 -13.16 13.67 -20.85
N ILE A 750 -13.15 13.15 -19.63
CA ILE A 750 -14.36 12.73 -18.90
C ILE A 750 -15.10 13.97 -18.41
N SER A 751 -16.15 14.34 -19.12
CA SER A 751 -16.99 15.52 -18.88
C SER A 751 -18.17 15.17 -17.97
N ARG A 752 -18.16 15.68 -16.74
CA ARG A 752 -19.25 15.48 -15.76
C ARG A 752 -20.31 16.58 -15.90
N GLN A 753 -21.57 16.21 -15.71
CA GLN A 753 -22.72 17.12 -15.88
C GLN A 753 -23.43 17.50 -14.58
N SER A 754 -23.24 16.74 -13.49
CA SER A 754 -23.93 16.96 -12.21
C SER A 754 -22.99 17.55 -11.15
N SER A 755 -22.06 16.76 -10.63
CA SER A 755 -21.05 17.19 -9.65
C SER A 755 -19.65 17.22 -10.24
N ARG A 756 -18.69 17.87 -9.56
CA ARG A 756 -17.28 18.00 -9.96
C ARG A 756 -17.12 18.32 -11.44
N ARG A 757 -17.95 19.24 -11.92
CA ARG A 757 -17.99 19.72 -13.30
C ARG A 757 -16.80 20.65 -13.54
N PHE A 758 -16.32 20.68 -14.78
CA PHE A 758 -15.38 21.70 -15.23
C PHE A 758 -16.17 22.90 -15.73
N LEU A 759 -16.10 24.01 -15.00
CA LEU A 759 -16.84 25.24 -15.30
C LEU A 759 -16.27 25.95 -16.54
N ASN A 760 -14.98 25.78 -16.82
CA ASN A 760 -14.29 26.28 -18.01
C ASN A 760 -13.82 25.17 -18.96
N GLU A 761 -14.65 24.13 -19.16
CA GLU A 761 -14.36 22.98 -20.05
C GLU A 761 -13.90 23.40 -21.45
N ASN A 762 -14.53 24.41 -22.05
CA ASN A 762 -14.18 24.89 -23.40
C ASN A 762 -12.75 25.45 -23.48
N GLU A 763 -12.28 26.14 -22.45
CA GLU A 763 -10.91 26.66 -22.38
C GLU A 763 -9.91 25.50 -22.25
N MET A 764 -10.22 24.51 -21.40
CA MET A 764 -9.41 23.31 -21.24
C MET A 764 -9.26 22.56 -22.57
N VAL A 765 -10.37 22.33 -23.28
CA VAL A 765 -10.39 21.64 -24.59
C VAL A 765 -9.60 22.42 -25.63
N THR A 766 -9.75 23.76 -25.67
CA THR A 766 -8.99 24.62 -26.58
C THR A 766 -7.49 24.49 -26.33
N MET A 767 -7.06 24.52 -25.06
CA MET A 767 -5.67 24.35 -24.67
C MET A 767 -5.13 22.95 -25.02
N MET A 768 -5.90 21.89 -24.78
CA MET A 768 -5.56 20.52 -25.16
C MET A 768 -5.32 20.39 -26.69
N LYS A 769 -6.22 20.95 -27.51
CA LYS A 769 -6.04 20.99 -28.97
C LYS A 769 -4.79 21.77 -29.37
N ALA A 770 -4.52 22.90 -28.70
CA ALA A 770 -3.31 23.70 -28.96
C ALA A 770 -2.00 22.98 -28.58
N LEU A 771 -2.05 21.97 -27.71
CA LEU A 771 -0.93 21.07 -27.40
C LEU A 771 -0.75 19.95 -28.43
N GLY A 772 -1.60 19.88 -29.45
CA GLY A 772 -1.52 18.89 -30.53
C GLY A 772 -2.36 17.62 -30.30
N PHE A 773 -3.13 17.55 -29.21
CA PHE A 773 -4.02 16.41 -28.97
C PHE A 773 -5.24 16.43 -29.89
N LYS A 774 -5.64 15.26 -30.38
CA LYS A 774 -7.01 15.04 -30.85
C LYS A 774 -7.90 14.81 -29.63
N VAL A 775 -8.82 15.73 -29.34
CA VAL A 775 -9.62 15.69 -28.11
C VAL A 775 -10.98 15.04 -28.35
N VAL A 776 -11.31 14.04 -27.54
CA VAL A 776 -12.62 13.40 -27.44
C VAL A 776 -13.26 13.81 -26.12
N ILE A 777 -14.47 14.38 -26.15
CA ILE A 777 -15.20 14.76 -24.93
C ILE A 777 -16.22 13.66 -24.62
N ALA A 778 -16.03 12.97 -23.49
CA ALA A 778 -16.90 11.90 -23.03
C ALA A 778 -17.93 12.42 -22.02
N ARG A 779 -19.17 12.60 -22.47
CA ARG A 779 -20.32 12.96 -21.62
C ARG A 779 -21.07 11.71 -21.15
N PRO A 780 -21.86 11.76 -20.07
CA PRO A 780 -22.56 10.60 -19.52
C PRO A 780 -23.35 9.79 -20.56
N ASN A 781 -24.09 10.47 -21.44
CA ASN A 781 -24.86 9.80 -22.50
C ASN A 781 -23.95 9.03 -23.48
N GLY A 782 -22.77 9.59 -23.80
CA GLY A 782 -21.77 8.93 -24.66
C GLY A 782 -21.05 7.76 -23.98
N MET A 783 -21.15 7.62 -22.66
CA MET A 783 -20.58 6.52 -21.87
C MET A 783 -21.61 5.42 -21.56
N SER A 784 -22.88 5.59 -21.96
CA SER A 784 -23.96 4.66 -21.62
C SER A 784 -23.84 3.31 -22.32
N ASN A 785 -23.38 3.30 -23.58
CA ASN A 785 -23.07 2.09 -24.32
C ASN A 785 -21.60 1.71 -24.11
N LEU A 786 -21.37 0.77 -23.20
CA LEU A 786 -20.02 0.38 -22.80
C LEU A 786 -19.22 -0.23 -23.96
N ASP A 787 -19.85 -1.01 -24.85
CA ASP A 787 -19.18 -1.63 -25.99
C ASP A 787 -18.54 -0.61 -26.92
N LYS A 788 -19.33 0.40 -27.33
CA LYS A 788 -18.84 1.49 -28.18
C LYS A 788 -17.85 2.36 -27.43
N PHE A 789 -18.10 2.62 -26.14
CA PHE A 789 -17.24 3.50 -25.37
C PHE A 789 -15.87 2.87 -25.07
N ALA A 790 -15.81 1.58 -24.78
CA ALA A 790 -14.56 0.84 -24.59
C ALA A 790 -13.68 0.89 -25.85
N GLN A 791 -14.28 0.77 -27.04
CA GLN A 791 -13.59 0.93 -28.32
C GLN A 791 -13.00 2.34 -28.48
N VAL A 792 -13.75 3.39 -28.13
CA VAL A 792 -13.25 4.77 -28.15
C VAL A 792 -12.10 4.96 -27.18
N VAL A 793 -12.26 4.52 -25.92
CA VAL A 793 -11.21 4.64 -24.89
C VAL A 793 -9.94 3.89 -25.30
N ASN A 794 -10.06 2.72 -25.93
CA ASN A 794 -8.91 1.93 -26.39
C ASN A 794 -8.09 2.64 -27.48
N THR A 795 -8.62 3.66 -28.16
CA THR A 795 -7.86 4.50 -29.10
C THR A 795 -7.12 5.67 -28.44
N CYS A 796 -7.33 5.90 -27.14
CA CYS A 796 -6.81 7.08 -26.44
C CYS A 796 -5.45 6.82 -25.78
N SER A 797 -4.52 7.76 -25.95
CA SER A 797 -3.21 7.74 -25.28
C SER A 797 -3.25 8.42 -23.91
N VAL A 798 -4.21 9.31 -23.69
CA VAL A 798 -4.38 10.09 -22.45
C VAL A 798 -5.85 10.13 -22.06
N MET A 799 -6.15 9.90 -20.79
CA MET A 799 -7.46 10.17 -20.19
C MET A 799 -7.33 11.27 -19.16
N VAL A 800 -8.21 12.27 -19.22
CA VAL A 800 -8.30 13.37 -18.26
C VAL A 800 -9.68 13.33 -17.62
N GLY A 801 -9.75 13.46 -16.29
CA GLY A 801 -11.02 13.65 -15.61
C GLY A 801 -10.89 13.96 -14.14
N ALA A 802 -11.95 14.46 -13.55
CA ALA A 802 -12.03 14.65 -12.11
C ALA A 802 -12.18 13.32 -11.39
N HIS A 803 -11.65 13.22 -10.17
CA HIS A 803 -11.83 12.05 -9.30
C HIS A 803 -13.30 11.58 -9.28
N GLY A 804 -13.52 10.30 -9.60
CA GLY A 804 -14.83 9.67 -9.56
C GLY A 804 -14.98 8.53 -10.56
N ALA A 805 -16.17 7.91 -10.55
CA ALA A 805 -16.46 6.67 -11.27
C ALA A 805 -16.19 6.70 -12.79
N GLY A 806 -16.22 7.86 -13.42
CA GLY A 806 -15.92 7.99 -14.85
C GLY A 806 -14.47 7.62 -15.20
N LEU A 807 -13.53 7.80 -14.26
CA LEU A 807 -12.13 7.43 -14.45
C LEU A 807 -11.90 5.91 -14.46
N THR A 808 -12.85 5.10 -13.99
CA THR A 808 -12.77 3.64 -14.05
C THR A 808 -12.66 3.11 -15.48
N ASN A 809 -13.12 3.89 -16.47
CA ASN A 809 -12.92 3.58 -17.88
C ASN A 809 -11.44 3.50 -18.29
N ALA A 810 -10.50 3.97 -17.46
CA ALA A 810 -9.07 3.79 -17.66
C ALA A 810 -8.66 2.31 -17.82
N LEU A 811 -9.47 1.36 -17.34
CA LEU A 811 -9.29 -0.08 -17.57
C LEU A 811 -9.24 -0.46 -19.07
N PHE A 812 -9.86 0.34 -19.95
CA PHE A 812 -9.87 0.09 -21.40
C PHE A 812 -8.75 0.82 -22.15
N LEU A 813 -7.96 1.66 -21.47
CA LEU A 813 -6.82 2.32 -22.08
C LEU A 813 -5.71 1.32 -22.45
N PRO A 814 -5.00 1.55 -23.56
CA PRO A 814 -3.80 0.80 -23.91
C PRO A 814 -2.74 0.82 -22.79
N GLN A 815 -1.91 -0.21 -22.76
CA GLN A 815 -0.75 -0.24 -21.87
C GLN A 815 0.21 0.92 -22.18
N GLY A 816 0.70 1.58 -21.14
CA GLY A 816 1.57 2.76 -21.22
C GLY A 816 0.85 4.10 -21.35
N ALA A 817 -0.48 4.10 -21.57
CA ALA A 817 -1.29 5.32 -21.64
C ALA A 817 -1.27 6.10 -20.31
N VAL A 818 -1.59 7.39 -20.38
CA VAL A 818 -1.52 8.31 -19.24
C VAL A 818 -2.91 8.60 -18.67
N LEU A 819 -3.11 8.30 -17.39
CA LEU A 819 -4.27 8.73 -16.62
C LEU A 819 -3.94 10.03 -15.87
N VAL A 820 -4.63 11.11 -16.21
CA VAL A 820 -4.53 12.43 -15.57
C VAL A 820 -5.77 12.65 -14.71
N GLN A 821 -5.60 12.62 -13.40
CA GLN A 821 -6.68 12.80 -12.44
C GLN A 821 -6.66 14.20 -11.86
N LEU A 822 -7.75 14.95 -12.02
CA LEU A 822 -7.98 16.18 -11.28
C LEU A 822 -8.51 15.80 -9.89
N VAL A 823 -7.78 16.22 -8.86
CA VAL A 823 -8.05 15.90 -7.45
C VAL A 823 -8.76 17.11 -6.80
N PRO A 824 -10.05 16.99 -6.47
CA PRO A 824 -10.79 18.05 -5.78
C PRO A 824 -10.34 18.20 -4.32
N LEU A 825 -10.66 19.34 -3.70
CA LEU A 825 -10.36 19.57 -2.27
C LEU A 825 -10.95 18.44 -1.41
N GLY A 826 -10.19 18.02 -0.40
CA GLY A 826 -10.60 17.00 0.57
C GLY A 826 -10.65 15.57 0.03
N LEU A 827 -10.23 15.32 -1.21
CA LEU A 827 -10.29 13.99 -1.84
C LEU A 827 -8.91 13.40 -2.17
N ASP A 828 -7.85 13.88 -1.52
CA ASP A 828 -6.47 13.40 -1.69
C ASP A 828 -6.35 11.89 -1.44
N TRP A 829 -6.72 11.43 -0.25
CA TRP A 829 -6.63 10.01 0.12
C TRP A 829 -7.44 9.13 -0.84
N ALA A 830 -8.68 9.51 -1.14
CA ALA A 830 -9.53 8.76 -2.06
C ALA A 830 -8.95 8.72 -3.47
N SER A 831 -8.34 9.82 -3.91
CA SER A 831 -7.72 9.90 -5.24
C SER A 831 -6.52 8.96 -5.37
N THR A 832 -5.64 8.97 -4.37
CA THR A 832 -4.47 8.09 -4.31
C THR A 832 -4.88 6.63 -4.26
N ASN A 833 -5.80 6.26 -3.37
CA ASN A 833 -6.13 4.84 -3.14
C ASN A 833 -7.04 4.24 -4.21
N TYR A 834 -7.86 5.02 -4.89
CA TYR A 834 -8.82 4.47 -5.88
C TYR A 834 -8.28 4.45 -7.30
N PHE A 835 -7.34 5.34 -7.64
CA PHE A 835 -6.83 5.46 -9.01
C PHE A 835 -5.32 5.67 -9.07
N GLY A 836 -4.74 6.44 -8.15
CA GLY A 836 -3.29 6.71 -8.13
C GLY A 836 -2.44 5.43 -8.00
N MET A 837 -2.66 4.65 -6.94
CA MET A 837 -1.96 3.38 -6.72
C MET A 837 -2.36 2.32 -7.77
N PRO A 838 -3.66 2.09 -8.07
CA PRO A 838 -4.05 1.08 -9.06
C PRO A 838 -3.57 1.34 -10.49
N ALA A 839 -3.31 2.60 -10.87
CA ALA A 839 -2.88 2.93 -12.23
C ALA A 839 -1.60 2.18 -12.65
N ALA A 840 -0.63 2.02 -11.74
CA ALA A 840 0.60 1.30 -12.03
C ALA A 840 0.35 -0.19 -12.32
N GLU A 841 -0.50 -0.85 -11.52
CA GLU A 841 -0.88 -2.26 -11.72
C GLU A 841 -1.67 -2.47 -13.01
N MET A 842 -2.44 -1.46 -13.45
CA MET A 842 -3.12 -1.43 -14.74
C MET A 842 -2.17 -1.18 -15.93
N GLY A 843 -0.87 -1.02 -15.69
CA GLY A 843 0.12 -0.70 -16.70
C GLY A 843 -0.05 0.70 -17.28
N LEU A 844 -0.61 1.64 -16.52
CA LEU A 844 -0.81 3.03 -16.91
C LEU A 844 0.22 3.93 -16.22
N LYS A 845 0.48 5.07 -16.84
CA LYS A 845 1.24 6.16 -16.23
C LYS A 845 0.25 7.10 -15.55
N TYR A 846 0.54 7.53 -14.32
CA TYR A 846 -0.38 8.35 -13.54
C TYR A 846 0.17 9.77 -13.35
N ILE A 847 -0.72 10.76 -13.47
CA ILE A 847 -0.44 12.14 -13.11
C ILE A 847 -1.64 12.68 -12.32
N GLU A 848 -1.37 13.25 -11.15
CA GLU A 848 -2.36 14.02 -10.42
C GLU A 848 -2.25 15.52 -10.73
N TYR A 849 -3.40 16.18 -10.76
CA TYR A 849 -3.54 17.62 -10.76
C TYR A 849 -4.41 18.02 -9.57
N LYS A 850 -3.76 18.41 -8.47
CA LYS A 850 -4.46 18.92 -7.29
C LYS A 850 -4.94 20.34 -7.55
N ILE A 851 -6.23 20.56 -7.42
CA ILE A 851 -6.81 21.89 -7.55
C ILE A 851 -6.40 22.75 -6.35
N GLN A 852 -6.23 24.04 -6.58
CA GLN A 852 -6.14 25.03 -5.51
C GLN A 852 -7.54 25.44 -5.04
N PRO A 853 -7.68 25.98 -3.82
CA PRO A 853 -8.90 26.61 -3.33
C PRO A 853 -9.59 27.53 -4.33
N GLU A 854 -8.84 28.37 -5.05
CA GLU A 854 -9.39 29.33 -6.04
C GLU A 854 -10.00 28.63 -7.25
N GLU A 855 -9.56 27.41 -7.54
CA GLU A 855 -10.13 26.59 -8.60
C GLU A 855 -11.39 25.84 -8.14
N SER A 856 -11.74 25.87 -6.85
CA SER A 856 -12.92 25.20 -6.30
C SER A 856 -14.10 26.15 -6.15
N SER A 857 -15.28 25.72 -6.60
CA SER A 857 -16.54 26.46 -6.36
C SER A 857 -16.90 26.55 -4.88
N LEU A 858 -16.26 25.76 -4.01
CA LEU A 858 -16.47 25.83 -2.57
C LEU A 858 -15.96 27.15 -1.99
N LEU A 859 -14.92 27.76 -2.60
CA LEU A 859 -14.34 29.00 -2.10
C LEU A 859 -15.36 30.13 -2.09
N SER A 860 -16.13 30.28 -3.18
CA SER A 860 -17.21 31.28 -3.25
C SER A 860 -18.39 30.95 -2.34
N LEU A 861 -18.63 29.68 -2.03
CA LEU A 861 -19.77 29.24 -1.22
C LEU A 861 -19.53 29.42 0.28
N TYR A 862 -18.30 29.18 0.73
CA TYR A 862 -17.96 29.13 2.16
C TYR A 862 -17.03 30.27 2.59
N GLY A 863 -16.31 30.90 1.67
CA GLY A 863 -15.28 31.90 1.95
C GLY A 863 -13.92 31.28 2.28
N CYS A 864 -12.86 32.04 2.06
CA CYS A 864 -11.47 31.59 2.18
C CYS A 864 -11.08 31.09 3.59
N ASN A 865 -11.69 31.63 4.65
CA ASN A 865 -11.35 31.28 6.03
C ASN A 865 -12.16 30.10 6.59
N HIS A 866 -13.16 29.60 5.86
CA HIS A 866 -14.05 28.58 6.37
C HIS A 866 -13.36 27.20 6.41
N PRO A 867 -13.60 26.35 7.42
CA PRO A 867 -12.93 25.04 7.55
C PRO A 867 -13.09 24.11 6.35
N VAL A 868 -14.15 24.29 5.55
CA VAL A 868 -14.30 23.57 4.27
C VAL A 868 -13.12 23.81 3.31
N ILE A 869 -12.52 24.99 3.36
CA ILE A 869 -11.36 25.37 2.55
C ILE A 869 -10.07 25.14 3.34
N THR A 870 -10.00 25.64 4.58
CA THR A 870 -8.75 25.69 5.35
C THR A 870 -8.43 24.42 6.15
N ASN A 871 -9.43 23.59 6.46
CA ASN A 871 -9.25 22.36 7.23
C ASN A 871 -10.24 21.25 6.82
N PRO A 872 -10.09 20.65 5.63
CA PRO A 872 -10.97 19.58 5.18
C PRO A 872 -11.07 18.39 6.14
N ALA A 873 -10.00 18.06 6.84
CA ALA A 873 -9.98 17.00 7.85
C ALA A 873 -11.04 17.21 8.94
N SER A 874 -11.26 18.45 9.40
CA SER A 874 -12.32 18.77 10.37
C SER A 874 -13.74 18.49 9.87
N VAL A 875 -13.96 18.53 8.55
CA VAL A 875 -15.24 18.19 7.92
C VAL A 875 -15.40 16.67 7.84
N PHE A 876 -14.33 15.94 7.52
CA PHE A 876 -14.31 14.47 7.55
C PHE A 876 -14.49 13.90 8.97
N ALA A 877 -13.97 14.58 10.00
CA ALA A 877 -14.18 14.20 11.40
C ALA A 877 -15.67 14.23 11.82
N LYS A 878 -16.52 14.97 11.10
CA LYS A 878 -17.99 14.96 11.30
C LYS A 878 -18.69 13.78 10.62
N GLY A 879 -17.93 12.88 9.99
CA GLY A 879 -18.41 11.68 9.31
C GLY A 879 -18.49 11.82 7.79
N TYR A 880 -18.40 10.67 7.11
CA TYR A 880 -18.35 10.59 5.65
C TYR A 880 -19.55 11.26 4.95
N THR A 881 -20.76 11.14 5.50
CA THR A 881 -21.96 11.74 4.89
C THR A 881 -21.84 13.26 4.75
N VAL A 882 -21.28 13.93 5.75
CA VAL A 882 -21.07 15.38 5.75
C VAL A 882 -19.99 15.75 4.73
N ALA A 883 -18.85 15.07 4.78
CA ALA A 883 -17.75 15.33 3.84
C ALA A 883 -18.13 15.05 2.38
N ARG A 884 -18.90 13.99 2.13
CA ARG A 884 -19.45 13.67 0.81
C ARG A 884 -20.33 14.80 0.29
N ALA A 885 -21.27 15.29 1.10
CA ALA A 885 -22.16 16.38 0.68
C ALA A 885 -21.37 17.63 0.22
N VAL A 886 -20.25 17.92 0.87
CA VAL A 886 -19.40 19.08 0.55
C VAL A 886 -18.48 18.79 -0.64
N TYR A 887 -17.56 17.83 -0.50
CA TYR A 887 -16.44 17.65 -1.42
C TYR A 887 -16.77 16.79 -2.63
N VAL A 888 -17.74 15.89 -2.49
CA VAL A 888 -18.16 14.99 -3.57
C VAL A 888 -19.33 15.63 -4.31
N ASP A 889 -20.39 16.03 -3.61
CA ASP A 889 -21.66 16.37 -4.27
C ASP A 889 -21.76 17.84 -4.71
N ARG A 890 -21.24 18.79 -3.93
CA ARG A 890 -21.39 20.24 -4.19
C ARG A 890 -20.23 20.93 -4.87
N GLN A 891 -19.04 20.33 -4.84
CA GLN A 891 -17.83 20.92 -5.41
C GLN A 891 -17.80 20.80 -6.95
N ASN A 892 -17.55 21.92 -7.62
CA ASN A 892 -17.21 22.04 -9.05
C ASN A 892 -15.88 22.79 -9.20
N MET A 893 -15.28 22.76 -10.40
CA MET A 893 -13.92 23.26 -10.61
C MET A 893 -13.82 24.25 -11.77
N TYR A 894 -13.14 25.37 -11.53
CA TYR A 894 -12.65 26.28 -12.55
C TYR A 894 -11.14 26.06 -12.70
N VAL A 895 -10.74 25.26 -13.68
CA VAL A 895 -9.35 24.77 -13.80
C VAL A 895 -8.45 25.88 -14.33
N ASN A 896 -7.35 26.15 -13.62
CA ASN A 896 -6.31 27.06 -14.08
C ASN A 896 -5.59 26.45 -15.29
N VAL A 897 -5.98 26.87 -16.49
CA VAL A 897 -5.48 26.31 -17.76
C VAL A 897 -3.97 26.50 -17.95
N VAL A 898 -3.36 27.51 -17.33
CA VAL A 898 -1.90 27.74 -17.41
C VAL A 898 -1.15 26.71 -16.58
N ARG A 899 -1.60 26.43 -15.36
CA ARG A 899 -1.05 25.36 -14.52
C ARG A 899 -1.34 23.99 -15.14
N PHE A 900 -2.58 23.75 -15.56
CA PHE A 900 -3.01 22.49 -16.14
C PHE A 900 -2.29 22.18 -17.48
N ARG A 901 -1.93 23.19 -18.27
CA ARG A 901 -1.09 23.01 -19.46
C ARG A 901 0.24 22.34 -19.14
N LYS A 902 0.88 22.67 -18.01
CA LYS A 902 2.15 22.04 -17.58
C LYS A 902 1.96 20.55 -17.32
N THR A 903 0.83 20.18 -16.71
CA THR A 903 0.43 18.78 -16.48
C THR A 903 0.31 18.00 -17.79
N LEU A 904 -0.33 18.59 -18.80
CA LEU A 904 -0.49 17.93 -20.11
C LEU A 904 0.81 17.87 -20.92
N ILE A 905 1.73 18.83 -20.74
CA ILE A 905 3.09 18.73 -21.29
C ILE A 905 3.85 17.56 -20.65
N LYS A 906 3.71 17.38 -19.33
CA LYS A 906 4.25 16.19 -18.65
C LYS A 906 3.64 14.90 -19.21
N ALA A 907 2.33 14.88 -19.47
CA ALA A 907 1.67 13.74 -20.11
C ALA A 907 2.25 13.43 -21.50
N LEU A 908 2.49 14.44 -22.34
CA LEU A 908 3.18 14.26 -23.63
C LEU A 908 4.59 13.68 -23.47
N GLY A 909 5.35 14.19 -22.51
CA GLY A 909 6.69 13.66 -22.20
C GLY A 909 6.66 12.19 -21.80
N LEU A 910 5.65 11.78 -21.02
CA LEU A 910 5.43 10.37 -20.67
C LEU A 910 5.05 9.51 -21.88
N LEU A 911 4.47 10.08 -22.94
CA LEU A 911 4.25 9.38 -24.21
C LEU A 911 5.49 9.36 -25.12
N GLY A 912 6.61 9.95 -24.70
CA GLY A 912 7.81 10.12 -25.54
C GLY A 912 7.64 11.18 -26.63
N ARG A 913 6.71 12.13 -26.46
CA ARG A 913 6.37 13.18 -27.44
C ARG A 913 6.71 14.57 -26.90
N SER A 914 7.06 15.48 -27.79
CA SER A 914 7.29 16.89 -27.46
C SER A 914 6.06 17.73 -27.83
N ALA A 915 5.77 18.77 -27.03
CA ALA A 915 4.76 19.75 -27.41
C ALA A 915 5.20 20.46 -28.70
N PRO A 916 4.26 20.83 -29.60
CA PRO A 916 4.60 21.60 -30.80
C PRO A 916 5.37 22.87 -30.43
N SER A 917 6.51 23.11 -31.07
CA SER A 917 7.27 24.35 -30.91
C SER A 917 6.42 25.49 -31.47
N GLY A 918 5.71 26.21 -30.61
CA GLY A 918 4.93 27.36 -31.02
C GLY A 918 5.84 28.42 -31.64
N ARG A 919 5.61 28.74 -32.92
CA ARG A 919 5.99 30.05 -33.47
C ARG A 919 5.48 31.10 -32.50
N ARG A 920 6.35 32.03 -32.09
CA ARG A 920 5.97 33.23 -31.33
C ARG A 920 4.77 33.88 -32.03
N ASN A 921 3.60 33.83 -31.41
CA ASN A 921 2.51 34.72 -31.78
C ASN A 921 2.95 36.15 -31.45
N ARG A 922 3.51 36.83 -32.44
CA ARG A 922 3.19 38.25 -32.65
C ARG A 922 1.69 38.31 -32.96
N VAL A 923 1.06 39.40 -32.51
CA VAL A 923 -0.35 39.74 -32.66
C VAL A 923 -1.24 39.13 -31.55
N LEU A 924 -1.38 39.87 -30.45
CA LEU A 924 -2.51 40.76 -30.21
C LEU A 924 -2.04 41.87 -29.26
N ARG A 925 -2.21 43.12 -29.71
CA ARG A 925 -2.15 44.34 -28.90
C ARG A 925 -3.48 44.51 -28.21
#